data_AF-A0A284R329-F1
#
_entry.id   AF-A0A284R329-F1
#
_cell.length_a   1.000
_cell.length_b   1.000
_cell.length_c   1.000
_cell.angle_alpha   90.00
_cell.angle_beta   90.00
_cell.angle_gamma   90.00
#
_symmetry.space_group_name_H-M   'P 1'
#
loop_
_entity.id
_entity.type
_entity.pdbx_description
1 polymer ?
#
loop_
_entity_poly.entity_id
_entity_poly.type
_entity_poly.pdbx_seq_one_letter_code
_entity_poly.pdbx_strand_id
1 'polypeptide(L)'
;MPPIKNLNQSPFDRILGFPDAPDIETRTADWWTVMDRHTKARYDLKAPLPSHHFRSQSASVFEETTNEDVLLEFIHFRRFTASNQLRRSCRIVDVITEEDFEKKWLALSAEEREKHFLAGLRAAEKNTTYVTFIRSKADCPELDRDEVTRDGGQGFLDLMRQLVLPDNTNTPTQPHVMVNSRFDKMIGFKEDDPHKARLAQLSTARMIRSEYIASFVMAALMSYKGITPEITVFTTEHSKTKFTLKNNSKMFDEMMGKTASKQFKKDEVKRRKEMKLHCQRCLKVEDKEKDGKMTVCSRCKSIGREIRYCGRDCQVADWKQHKIGCGKPLDISAAFNDVHIGDSESNTKRPDIPPCPPGHRRSPHVIRFIECLENTTKHDYVVETTPGRDDIFGIKLDEVPGAVAFIHMRNMLFTSSGPSVEGALLYVYRVLQTYAQGHGGSRERSVQEQLKREYGEPLWNRMQALVRRGPPFSIPEVSRKDVDATIKAFRQLKRFTTELRSYTIGTGAVANLGLQVGPKKDICVIVRFPEDAMPPPCILAPIPNPAPKVPARNAVGPNFNLPEPRHFDDFDYHEYVDLAQQKKYLQLCPHADYILWGSNRVPLAFTYTDTRFAMAFLHYRHRLFENGPYDHDALAYLIMALRPAVRGKKIPEAVLLAQLEREYHPGYVETVKACIKVRPSDGKEVYHRRDGKVFELGEIPADKTLMGKIMVQLKESGRFGDLLGRVSLDR
;
A
#
# COMPACT_ATOMS: atom_id res chain seq x y z
N MET A 1 -22.38 -59.07 -2.61
CA MET A 1 -21.99 -57.74 -2.07
C MET A 1 -22.19 -57.77 -0.57
N PRO A 2 -21.19 -57.40 0.25
CA PRO A 2 -21.35 -57.32 1.69
C PRO A 2 -22.33 -56.20 2.08
N PRO A 3 -23.02 -56.31 3.23
CA PRO A 3 -24.04 -55.35 3.64
C PRO A 3 -23.47 -53.95 3.88
N ILE A 4 -24.22 -52.95 3.45
CA ILE A 4 -23.89 -51.52 3.52
C ILE A 4 -23.96 -51.06 4.98
N LYS A 5 -22.81 -50.78 5.61
CA LYS A 5 -22.75 -50.36 7.01
C LYS A 5 -22.92 -48.86 7.27
N ASN A 6 -22.89 -48.00 6.22
CA ASN A 6 -23.08 -46.56 6.38
C ASN A 6 -23.96 -45.99 5.25
N LEU A 7 -25.18 -45.56 5.59
CA LEU A 7 -26.18 -45.03 4.66
C LEU A 7 -25.95 -43.57 4.24
N ASN A 8 -24.93 -42.90 4.81
CA ASN A 8 -24.65 -41.47 4.58
C ASN A 8 -23.58 -41.17 3.53
N GLN A 9 -22.91 -42.19 2.95
CA GLN A 9 -21.93 -41.98 1.88
C GLN A 9 -22.61 -41.88 0.51
N SER A 10 -22.23 -40.88 -0.28
CA SER A 10 -22.73 -40.70 -1.63
C SER A 10 -22.32 -41.93 -2.47
N PRO A 11 -23.18 -42.51 -3.31
CA PRO A 11 -22.75 -43.65 -4.13
C PRO A 11 -21.66 -43.29 -5.14
N PHE A 12 -21.43 -42.00 -5.42
CA PHE A 12 -20.26 -41.54 -6.15
C PHE A 12 -18.95 -41.77 -5.37
N ASP A 13 -18.98 -41.77 -4.03
CA ASP A 13 -17.80 -42.08 -3.21
C ASP A 13 -17.37 -43.54 -3.39
N ARG A 14 -18.26 -44.43 -3.83
CA ARG A 14 -17.89 -45.81 -4.17
C ARG A 14 -17.16 -45.92 -5.50
N ILE A 15 -17.45 -45.02 -6.43
CA ILE A 15 -16.89 -45.02 -7.79
C ILE A 15 -15.59 -44.19 -7.82
N LEU A 16 -15.58 -43.07 -7.10
CA LEU A 16 -14.52 -42.06 -7.16
C LEU A 16 -13.72 -41.95 -5.86
N GLY A 17 -14.24 -42.45 -4.74
CA GLY A 17 -13.57 -42.40 -3.44
C GLY A 17 -12.54 -43.51 -3.24
N PHE A 18 -12.00 -43.53 -2.02
CA PHE A 18 -10.96 -44.45 -1.59
C PHE A 18 -11.57 -45.47 -0.62
N PRO A 19 -11.83 -46.72 -1.04
CA PRO A 19 -12.60 -47.68 -0.24
C PRO A 19 -11.98 -48.03 1.11
N ASP A 20 -10.67 -47.85 1.25
CA ASP A 20 -9.91 -48.09 2.48
C ASP A 20 -9.84 -46.86 3.39
N ALA A 21 -10.39 -45.71 2.98
CA ALA A 21 -10.43 -44.51 3.80
C ALA A 21 -11.46 -44.67 4.94
N PRO A 22 -11.05 -44.49 6.20
CA PRO A 22 -11.95 -44.44 7.36
C PRO A 22 -13.04 -43.36 7.22
N ASP A 23 -14.05 -43.42 8.07
CA ASP A 23 -15.04 -42.34 8.13
C ASP A 23 -14.41 -41.05 8.69
N ILE A 24 -14.51 -39.94 7.96
CA ILE A 24 -13.82 -38.70 8.34
C ILE A 24 -14.38 -38.08 9.61
N GLU A 25 -15.67 -38.26 9.90
CA GLU A 25 -16.32 -37.67 11.09
C GLU A 25 -15.86 -38.36 12.38
N THR A 26 -15.74 -39.69 12.34
CA THR A 26 -15.42 -40.50 13.51
C THR A 26 -13.94 -40.86 13.66
N ARG A 27 -13.20 -40.97 12.55
CA ARG A 27 -11.80 -41.44 12.52
C ARG A 27 -10.90 -40.56 11.65
N THR A 28 -11.00 -39.25 11.84
CA THR A 28 -10.33 -38.22 11.01
C THR A 28 -8.82 -38.37 10.92
N ALA A 29 -8.14 -38.72 12.01
CA ALA A 29 -6.69 -38.86 12.01
C ALA A 29 -6.24 -40.05 11.15
N ASP A 30 -6.93 -41.19 11.29
CA ASP A 30 -6.71 -42.37 10.45
C ASP A 30 -7.05 -42.08 8.98
N TRP A 31 -8.15 -41.36 8.75
CA TRP A 31 -8.54 -40.89 7.42
C TRP A 31 -7.45 -40.02 6.81
N TRP A 32 -6.89 -39.07 7.56
CA TRP A 32 -5.80 -38.23 7.08
C TRP A 32 -4.61 -39.10 6.66
N THR A 33 -4.16 -40.01 7.52
CA THR A 33 -3.04 -40.93 7.23
C THR A 33 -3.27 -41.74 5.96
N VAL A 34 -4.46 -42.31 5.79
CA VAL A 34 -4.81 -43.07 4.57
C VAL A 34 -4.80 -42.18 3.34
N MET A 35 -5.36 -40.97 3.44
CA MET A 35 -5.43 -40.03 2.34
C MET A 35 -4.06 -39.47 1.97
N ASP A 36 -3.14 -39.22 2.91
CA ASP A 36 -1.75 -38.84 2.64
C ASP A 36 -1.05 -39.90 1.78
N ARG A 37 -1.23 -41.18 2.11
CA ARG A 37 -0.66 -42.29 1.33
C ARG A 37 -1.22 -42.29 -0.11
N HIS A 38 -2.52 -42.06 -0.28
CA HIS A 38 -3.13 -41.95 -1.60
C HIS A 38 -2.62 -40.73 -2.37
N THR A 39 -2.53 -39.57 -1.73
CA THR A 39 -1.95 -38.36 -2.35
C THR A 39 -0.52 -38.62 -2.80
N LYS A 40 0.35 -39.14 -1.91
CA LYS A 40 1.75 -39.44 -2.22
C LYS A 40 1.87 -40.40 -3.41
N ALA A 41 1.08 -41.47 -3.45
CA ALA A 41 1.07 -42.39 -4.59
C ALA A 41 0.61 -41.72 -5.90
N ARG A 42 -0.42 -40.86 -5.84
CA ARG A 42 -0.90 -40.11 -7.01
C ARG A 42 0.12 -39.07 -7.49
N TYR A 43 0.88 -38.49 -6.56
CA TYR A 43 1.84 -37.43 -6.83
C TYR A 43 3.29 -37.91 -7.08
N ASP A 44 3.56 -39.22 -6.99
CA ASP A 44 4.88 -39.80 -7.28
C ASP A 44 5.30 -39.59 -8.75
N LEU A 45 6.33 -38.76 -8.96
CA LEU A 45 6.91 -38.46 -10.27
C LEU A 45 7.34 -39.69 -11.08
N LYS A 46 7.65 -40.80 -10.41
CA LYS A 46 8.07 -42.06 -11.05
C LYS A 46 6.87 -42.93 -11.45
N ALA A 47 5.73 -42.78 -10.80
CA ALA A 47 4.52 -43.51 -11.11
C ALA A 47 3.82 -42.95 -12.37
N PRO A 48 3.18 -43.79 -13.19
CA PRO A 48 2.33 -43.33 -14.27
C PRO A 48 1.20 -42.44 -13.73
N LEU A 49 0.73 -41.50 -14.55
CA LEU A 49 -0.35 -40.60 -14.11
C LEU A 49 -1.61 -41.43 -13.80
N PRO A 50 -2.21 -41.27 -12.61
CA PRO A 50 -3.40 -42.04 -12.24
C PRO A 50 -4.57 -41.70 -13.17
N SER A 51 -5.45 -42.66 -13.46
CA SER A 51 -6.63 -42.41 -14.30
C SER A 51 -7.48 -41.27 -13.74
N HIS A 52 -7.91 -40.35 -14.60
CA HIS A 52 -8.81 -39.25 -14.26
C HIS A 52 -9.96 -39.22 -15.26
N HIS A 53 -11.19 -38.95 -14.80
CA HIS A 53 -12.39 -39.02 -15.65
C HIS A 53 -12.30 -38.09 -16.87
N PHE A 54 -11.75 -36.88 -16.69
CA PHE A 54 -11.55 -35.94 -17.79
C PHE A 54 -10.37 -36.23 -18.71
N ARG A 55 -9.36 -36.99 -18.25
CA ARG A 55 -8.16 -37.19 -19.07
C ARG A 55 -8.49 -38.12 -20.23
N SER A 56 -8.01 -37.75 -21.42
CA SER A 56 -8.21 -38.49 -22.68
C SER A 56 -9.66 -38.53 -23.18
N GLN A 57 -10.57 -37.74 -22.63
CA GLN A 57 -11.91 -37.57 -23.20
C GLN A 57 -11.86 -36.74 -24.50
N SER A 58 -12.72 -37.07 -25.45
CA SER A 58 -12.88 -36.29 -26.69
C SER A 58 -13.48 -34.92 -26.39
N ALA A 59 -13.24 -33.94 -27.28
CA ALA A 59 -13.86 -32.62 -27.17
C ALA A 59 -15.40 -32.68 -27.14
N SER A 60 -15.99 -33.60 -27.90
CA SER A 60 -17.44 -33.78 -27.98
C SER A 60 -18.07 -34.08 -26.61
N VAL A 61 -17.41 -34.86 -25.74
CA VAL A 61 -17.90 -35.14 -24.38
C VAL A 61 -18.02 -33.85 -23.57
N PHE A 62 -17.06 -32.93 -23.70
CA PHE A 62 -17.10 -31.63 -23.03
C PHE A 62 -18.17 -30.72 -23.63
N GLU A 63 -18.36 -30.75 -24.95
CA GLU A 63 -19.39 -29.95 -25.63
C GLU A 63 -20.80 -30.41 -25.26
N GLU A 64 -21.04 -31.72 -25.22
CA GLU A 64 -22.32 -32.32 -24.80
C GLU A 64 -22.65 -32.03 -23.33
N THR A 65 -21.64 -31.99 -22.47
CA THR A 65 -21.83 -31.75 -21.03
C THR A 65 -21.85 -30.27 -20.64
N THR A 66 -21.28 -29.37 -21.45
CA THR A 66 -21.25 -27.91 -21.19
C THR A 66 -22.44 -27.21 -21.83
N ASN A 67 -23.64 -27.48 -21.31
CA ASN A 67 -24.83 -26.74 -21.68
C ASN A 67 -24.89 -25.35 -20.99
N GLU A 68 -25.92 -24.54 -21.31
CA GLU A 68 -26.07 -23.18 -20.78
C GLU A 68 -26.13 -23.14 -19.24
N ASP A 69 -26.73 -24.15 -18.59
CA ASP A 69 -26.83 -24.20 -17.13
C ASP A 69 -25.47 -24.47 -16.49
N VAL A 70 -24.69 -25.41 -17.04
CA VAL A 70 -23.33 -25.69 -16.58
C VAL A 70 -22.41 -24.49 -16.81
N LEU A 71 -22.54 -23.83 -17.95
CA LEU A 71 -21.79 -22.62 -18.27
C LEU A 71 -22.12 -21.48 -17.28
N LEU A 72 -23.40 -21.33 -16.92
CA LEU A 72 -23.83 -20.37 -15.91
C LEU A 72 -23.27 -20.72 -14.52
N GLU A 73 -23.23 -21.99 -14.15
CA GLU A 73 -22.57 -22.46 -12.92
C GLU A 73 -21.08 -22.11 -12.92
N PHE A 74 -20.35 -22.29 -14.03
CA PHE A 74 -18.93 -21.89 -14.12
C PHE A 74 -18.73 -20.40 -13.94
N ILE A 75 -19.53 -19.58 -14.63
CA ILE A 75 -19.48 -18.12 -14.49
C ILE A 75 -19.73 -17.73 -13.04
N HIS A 76 -20.77 -18.26 -12.40
CA HIS A 76 -21.08 -17.91 -11.02
C HIS A 76 -20.03 -18.41 -10.04
N PHE A 77 -19.54 -19.63 -10.21
CA PHE A 77 -18.48 -20.17 -9.39
C PHE A 77 -17.23 -19.30 -9.46
N ARG A 78 -16.79 -18.86 -10.65
CA ARG A 78 -15.69 -17.88 -10.80
C ARG A 78 -15.93 -16.62 -9.99
N ARG A 79 -17.14 -16.06 -10.04
CA ARG A 79 -17.49 -14.85 -9.28
C ARG A 79 -17.42 -15.09 -7.78
N PHE A 80 -18.00 -16.19 -7.30
CA PHE A 80 -17.91 -16.57 -5.89
C PHE A 80 -16.49 -16.78 -5.41
N THR A 81 -15.68 -17.53 -6.17
CA THR A 81 -14.28 -17.76 -5.88
C THR A 81 -13.53 -16.44 -5.74
N ALA A 82 -13.65 -15.52 -6.71
CA ALA A 82 -13.01 -14.21 -6.64
C ALA A 82 -13.43 -13.40 -5.39
N SER A 83 -14.74 -13.35 -5.09
CA SER A 83 -15.25 -12.66 -3.90
C SER A 83 -14.75 -13.29 -2.59
N ASN A 84 -14.81 -14.62 -2.51
CA ASN A 84 -14.37 -15.36 -1.34
C ASN A 84 -12.86 -15.22 -1.13
N GLN A 85 -12.07 -15.21 -2.19
CA GLN A 85 -10.64 -14.98 -2.12
C GLN A 85 -10.30 -13.61 -1.53
N LEU A 86 -11.02 -12.55 -1.94
CA LEU A 86 -10.86 -11.24 -1.32
C LEU A 86 -11.18 -11.30 0.18
N ARG A 87 -12.35 -11.83 0.57
CA ARG A 87 -12.76 -11.91 1.98
C ARG A 87 -11.79 -12.73 2.84
N ARG A 88 -11.33 -13.87 2.32
CA ARG A 88 -10.36 -14.74 2.99
C ARG A 88 -9.01 -14.05 3.09
N SER A 89 -8.56 -13.40 2.03
CA SER A 89 -7.31 -12.64 2.02
C SER A 89 -7.33 -11.53 3.08
N CYS A 90 -8.38 -10.72 3.16
CA CYS A 90 -8.53 -9.72 4.22
C CYS A 90 -8.45 -10.37 5.61
N ARG A 91 -9.24 -11.42 5.85
CA ARG A 91 -9.25 -12.11 7.15
C ARG A 91 -7.91 -12.74 7.53
N ILE A 92 -7.17 -13.27 6.55
CA ILE A 92 -5.82 -13.81 6.76
C ILE A 92 -4.86 -12.67 7.10
N VAL A 93 -4.94 -11.54 6.40
CA VAL A 93 -4.16 -10.33 6.72
C VAL A 93 -4.43 -9.90 8.15
N ASP A 94 -5.70 -9.68 8.53
CA ASP A 94 -6.08 -9.25 9.88
C ASP A 94 -5.49 -10.18 10.95
N VAL A 95 -5.66 -11.50 10.78
CA VAL A 95 -5.14 -12.50 11.72
C VAL A 95 -3.62 -12.45 11.83
N ILE A 96 -2.90 -12.37 10.71
CA ILE A 96 -1.44 -12.33 10.69
C ILE A 96 -0.93 -11.02 11.32
N THR A 97 -1.58 -9.89 11.05
CA THR A 97 -1.09 -8.57 11.47
C THR A 97 -1.48 -8.19 12.89
N GLU A 98 -2.67 -8.57 13.35
CA GLU A 98 -3.22 -8.06 14.61
C GLU A 98 -2.93 -8.95 15.83
N GLU A 99 -2.75 -10.26 15.68
CA GLU A 99 -2.78 -11.15 16.85
C GLU A 99 -1.45 -11.80 17.21
N ASP A 100 -0.34 -11.36 16.62
CA ASP A 100 0.95 -12.07 16.69
C ASP A 100 0.75 -13.57 16.37
N PHE A 101 -0.17 -13.83 15.43
CA PHE A 101 -0.71 -15.16 15.18
C PHE A 101 0.40 -16.11 14.76
N GLU A 102 1.32 -15.66 13.90
CA GLU A 102 2.43 -16.48 13.42
C GLU A 102 3.28 -17.00 14.57
N LYS A 103 3.65 -16.12 15.52
CA LYS A 103 4.43 -16.51 16.70
C LYS A 103 3.64 -17.46 17.60
N LYS A 104 2.37 -17.15 17.89
CA LYS A 104 1.51 -18.00 18.73
C LYS A 104 1.28 -19.36 18.10
N TRP A 105 1.10 -19.42 16.78
CA TRP A 105 0.92 -20.64 16.01
C TRP A 105 2.17 -21.54 16.05
N LEU A 106 3.35 -20.95 15.85
CA LEU A 106 4.61 -21.67 15.94
C LEU A 106 4.91 -22.13 17.37
N ALA A 107 4.43 -21.41 18.38
CA ALA A 107 4.57 -21.78 19.79
C ALA A 107 3.65 -22.93 20.24
N LEU A 108 2.61 -23.27 19.47
CA LEU A 108 1.77 -24.45 19.75
C LEU A 108 2.58 -25.74 19.70
N SER A 109 2.15 -26.75 20.44
CA SER A 109 2.67 -28.10 20.28
C SER A 109 2.22 -28.71 18.95
N ALA A 110 2.88 -29.79 18.52
CA ALA A 110 2.48 -30.52 17.32
C ALA A 110 1.03 -31.06 17.42
N GLU A 111 0.66 -31.56 18.61
CA GLU A 111 -0.69 -32.11 18.88
C GLU A 111 -1.77 -31.03 18.80
N GLU A 112 -1.51 -29.84 19.34
CA GLU A 112 -2.44 -28.70 19.27
C GLU A 112 -2.65 -28.23 17.83
N ARG A 113 -1.58 -28.14 17.03
CA ARG A 113 -1.72 -27.83 15.58
C ARG A 113 -2.48 -28.91 14.84
N GLU A 114 -2.19 -30.18 15.10
CA GLU A 114 -2.87 -31.31 14.46
C GLU A 114 -4.38 -31.30 14.75
N LYS A 115 -4.80 -30.97 15.97
CA LYS A 115 -6.22 -30.79 16.31
C LYS A 115 -6.91 -29.79 15.36
N HIS A 116 -6.28 -28.67 15.07
CA HIS A 116 -6.84 -27.64 14.17
C HIS A 116 -6.86 -28.11 12.71
N PHE A 117 -5.84 -28.83 12.27
CA PHE A 117 -5.82 -29.42 10.92
C PHE A 117 -6.92 -30.47 10.73
N LEU A 118 -7.13 -31.35 11.71
CA LEU A 118 -8.20 -32.34 11.68
C LEU A 118 -9.58 -31.68 11.60
N ALA A 119 -9.80 -30.61 12.37
CA ALA A 119 -11.02 -29.81 12.27
C ALA A 119 -11.18 -29.16 10.88
N GLY A 120 -10.08 -28.64 10.32
CA GLY A 120 -10.03 -28.09 8.97
C GLY A 120 -10.41 -29.10 7.89
N LEU A 121 -9.86 -30.32 7.95
CA LEU A 121 -10.14 -31.40 6.99
C LEU A 121 -11.60 -31.87 7.06
N ARG A 122 -12.14 -32.08 8.27
CA ARG A 122 -13.57 -32.43 8.44
C ARG A 122 -14.47 -31.40 7.78
N ALA A 123 -14.23 -30.12 8.07
CA ALA A 123 -15.02 -29.04 7.50
C ALA A 123 -14.88 -28.97 5.97
N ALA A 124 -13.66 -29.08 5.43
CA ALA A 124 -13.43 -29.03 3.99
C ALA A 124 -14.12 -30.18 3.25
N GLU A 125 -14.01 -31.42 3.73
CA GLU A 125 -14.70 -32.57 3.13
C GLU A 125 -16.22 -32.45 3.19
N LYS A 126 -16.76 -32.05 4.35
CA LYS A 126 -18.20 -31.82 4.51
C LYS A 126 -18.75 -30.78 3.53
N ASN A 127 -17.91 -29.83 3.12
CA ASN A 127 -18.28 -28.73 2.22
C ASN A 127 -18.04 -29.04 0.74
N THR A 128 -17.38 -30.15 0.43
CA THR A 128 -17.01 -30.47 -0.94
C THR A 128 -18.21 -30.99 -1.71
N THR A 129 -18.81 -30.12 -2.52
CA THR A 129 -20.00 -30.45 -3.32
C THR A 129 -19.68 -30.94 -4.73
N TYR A 130 -18.40 -30.92 -5.14
CA TYR A 130 -17.94 -31.13 -6.52
C TYR A 130 -16.97 -32.32 -6.66
N VAL A 131 -17.35 -33.48 -6.12
CA VAL A 131 -16.55 -34.72 -6.16
C VAL A 131 -16.25 -35.24 -7.58
N THR A 132 -16.98 -34.75 -8.59
CA THR A 132 -16.72 -35.08 -10.00
C THR A 132 -15.50 -34.34 -10.56
N PHE A 133 -15.14 -33.19 -9.97
CA PHE A 133 -14.03 -32.35 -10.46
C PHE A 133 -12.72 -32.59 -9.73
N ILE A 134 -12.79 -32.99 -8.45
CA ILE A 134 -11.63 -33.29 -7.61
C ILE A 134 -11.89 -34.52 -6.75
N ARG A 135 -10.84 -35.29 -6.43
CA ARG A 135 -10.87 -36.39 -5.46
C ARG A 135 -10.58 -35.91 -4.04
N SER A 136 -11.20 -34.78 -3.67
CA SER A 136 -11.03 -34.07 -2.40
C SER A 136 -9.55 -33.92 -1.99
N LYS A 137 -9.19 -34.27 -0.74
CA LYS A 137 -7.80 -34.21 -0.26
C LYS A 137 -6.82 -34.88 -1.22
N ALA A 138 -7.12 -36.04 -1.81
CA ALA A 138 -6.14 -36.81 -2.60
C ALA A 138 -5.57 -36.06 -3.83
N ASP A 139 -6.18 -34.94 -4.22
CA ASP A 139 -5.70 -34.06 -5.28
C ASP A 139 -4.96 -32.80 -4.76
N CYS A 140 -4.74 -32.70 -3.44
CA CYS A 140 -4.20 -31.54 -2.74
C CYS A 140 -2.96 -31.92 -1.89
N PRO A 141 -1.79 -32.21 -2.50
CA PRO A 141 -0.54 -32.52 -1.78
C PRO A 141 -0.09 -31.39 -0.85
N GLU A 142 -0.51 -30.15 -1.09
CA GLU A 142 -0.28 -29.02 -0.20
C GLU A 142 -0.90 -29.20 1.19
N LEU A 143 -1.81 -30.17 1.33
CA LEU A 143 -2.51 -30.53 2.57
C LEU A 143 -2.00 -31.83 3.19
N ASP A 144 -0.94 -32.42 2.64
CA ASP A 144 -0.30 -33.59 3.24
C ASP A 144 0.30 -33.19 4.60
N ARG A 145 0.31 -34.13 5.56
CA ARG A 145 0.73 -33.84 6.94
C ARG A 145 2.13 -33.24 7.00
N ASP A 146 3.07 -33.81 6.24
CA ASP A 146 4.46 -33.36 6.20
C ASP A 146 4.60 -31.93 5.64
N GLU A 147 3.72 -31.55 4.71
CA GLU A 147 3.74 -30.22 4.10
C GLU A 147 3.20 -29.15 5.06
N VAL A 148 2.05 -29.38 5.71
CA VAL A 148 1.46 -28.38 6.61
C VAL A 148 2.17 -28.29 7.96
N THR A 149 2.84 -29.36 8.39
CA THR A 149 3.63 -29.39 9.65
C THR A 149 5.11 -29.03 9.47
N ARG A 150 5.58 -28.85 8.22
CA ARG A 150 6.98 -28.53 7.90
C ARG A 150 7.52 -27.40 8.77
N ASP A 151 8.77 -27.58 9.23
CA ASP A 151 9.53 -26.65 10.08
C ASP A 151 8.75 -26.19 11.31
N GLY A 152 8.06 -27.13 11.98
CA GLY A 152 7.30 -26.84 13.19
C GLY A 152 6.02 -26.05 12.94
N GLY A 153 5.37 -26.24 11.78
CA GLY A 153 4.11 -25.59 11.42
C GLY A 153 4.25 -24.36 10.51
N GLN A 154 5.47 -24.05 10.06
CA GLN A 154 5.74 -22.99 9.07
C GLN A 154 5.04 -23.28 7.74
N GLY A 155 4.94 -24.55 7.34
CA GLY A 155 4.26 -24.94 6.10
C GLY A 155 2.80 -24.49 6.01
N PHE A 156 2.06 -24.51 7.12
CA PHE A 156 0.70 -23.95 7.17
C PHE A 156 0.67 -22.43 6.99
N LEU A 157 1.61 -21.70 7.60
CA LEU A 157 1.73 -20.25 7.43
C LEU A 157 2.08 -19.89 5.97
N ASP A 158 2.97 -20.67 5.34
CA ASP A 158 3.31 -20.48 3.94
C ASP A 158 2.10 -20.71 3.03
N LEU A 159 1.30 -21.73 3.33
CA LEU A 159 0.03 -22.00 2.63
C LEU A 159 -0.97 -20.86 2.81
N MET A 160 -1.11 -20.31 4.03
CA MET A 160 -1.94 -19.13 4.29
C MET A 160 -1.51 -17.93 3.45
N ARG A 161 -0.20 -17.62 3.43
CA ARG A 161 0.34 -16.50 2.65
C ARG A 161 0.14 -16.70 1.15
N GLN A 162 0.04 -17.93 0.66
CA GLN A 162 -0.29 -18.19 -0.75
C GLN A 162 -1.72 -17.76 -1.12
N LEU A 163 -2.65 -17.74 -0.15
CA LEU A 163 -4.04 -17.32 -0.34
C LEU A 163 -4.26 -15.81 -0.20
N VAL A 164 -3.24 -15.07 0.24
CA VAL A 164 -3.29 -13.62 0.33
C VAL A 164 -3.14 -13.02 -1.07
N LEU A 165 -4.13 -12.22 -1.46
CA LEU A 165 -4.15 -11.50 -2.73
C LEU A 165 -3.11 -10.36 -2.72
N PRO A 166 -2.52 -10.03 -3.87
CA PRO A 166 -1.63 -8.87 -3.98
C PRO A 166 -2.30 -7.52 -3.70
N ASP A 167 -3.63 -7.47 -3.85
CA ASP A 167 -4.47 -6.29 -3.62
C ASP A 167 -5.78 -6.71 -2.94
N ASN A 168 -5.99 -6.22 -1.71
CA ASN A 168 -7.21 -6.45 -0.92
C ASN A 168 -8.21 -5.28 -1.00
N THR A 169 -7.97 -4.30 -1.86
CA THR A 169 -8.88 -3.17 -2.03
C THR A 169 -10.04 -3.47 -2.97
N ASN A 170 -9.85 -4.43 -3.89
CA ASN A 170 -10.84 -4.76 -4.92
C ASN A 170 -10.93 -6.27 -5.10
N THR A 171 -12.10 -6.72 -5.58
CA THR A 171 -12.26 -8.12 -5.94
C THR A 171 -11.40 -8.42 -7.17
N PRO A 172 -10.62 -9.51 -7.20
CA PRO A 172 -9.81 -9.83 -8.37
C PRO A 172 -10.73 -10.10 -9.57
N THR A 173 -10.38 -9.54 -10.74
CA THR A 173 -11.15 -9.76 -11.98
C THR A 173 -11.04 -11.19 -12.48
N GLN A 174 -10.02 -11.92 -12.04
CA GLN A 174 -9.81 -13.33 -12.34
C GLN A 174 -9.54 -14.07 -11.04
N PRO A 175 -10.21 -15.21 -10.77
CA PRO A 175 -9.92 -16.03 -9.61
C PRO A 175 -8.45 -16.44 -9.55
N HIS A 176 -7.83 -16.34 -8.38
CA HIS A 176 -6.50 -16.90 -8.15
C HIS A 176 -6.58 -18.43 -8.15
N VAL A 177 -5.74 -19.09 -8.97
CA VAL A 177 -5.68 -20.55 -9.04
C VAL A 177 -4.34 -21.00 -8.50
N MET A 178 -4.35 -21.90 -7.51
CA MET A 178 -3.16 -22.57 -7.00
C MET A 178 -2.70 -23.62 -8.00
N VAL A 179 -1.70 -23.26 -8.80
CA VAL A 179 -1.18 -24.09 -9.88
C VAL A 179 -0.40 -25.28 -9.30
N ASN A 180 -0.69 -26.47 -9.80
CA ASN A 180 0.10 -27.67 -9.54
C ASN A 180 0.31 -28.42 -10.85
N SER A 181 1.55 -28.46 -11.33
CA SER A 181 1.89 -28.98 -12.66
C SER A 181 1.55 -30.46 -12.82
N ARG A 182 1.63 -31.25 -11.74
CA ARG A 182 1.25 -32.66 -11.78
C ARG A 182 -0.27 -32.82 -11.79
N PHE A 183 -1.00 -32.03 -11.02
CA PHE A 183 -2.47 -32.02 -11.08
C PHE A 183 -2.95 -31.68 -12.49
N ASP A 184 -2.39 -30.64 -13.11
CA ASP A 184 -2.74 -30.23 -14.47
C ASP A 184 -2.52 -31.38 -15.47
N LYS A 185 -1.41 -32.14 -15.34
CA LYS A 185 -1.18 -33.37 -16.13
C LYS A 185 -2.18 -34.48 -15.83
N MET A 186 -2.55 -34.68 -14.56
CA MET A 186 -3.50 -35.72 -14.17
C MET A 186 -4.87 -35.50 -14.82
N ILE A 187 -5.36 -34.26 -14.84
CA ILE A 187 -6.65 -33.91 -15.44
C ILE A 187 -6.58 -33.64 -16.95
N GLY A 188 -5.38 -33.50 -17.52
CA GLY A 188 -5.16 -33.22 -18.94
C GLY A 188 -5.33 -31.75 -19.31
N PHE A 189 -5.14 -30.81 -18.37
CA PHE A 189 -5.23 -29.38 -18.61
C PHE A 189 -4.07 -28.86 -19.47
N LYS A 190 -4.40 -28.01 -20.43
CA LYS A 190 -3.47 -27.27 -21.28
C LYS A 190 -3.99 -25.84 -21.41
N GLU A 191 -3.12 -24.85 -21.28
CA GLU A 191 -3.51 -23.43 -21.33
C GLU A 191 -3.92 -23.01 -22.75
N ASP A 192 -3.29 -23.61 -23.77
CA ASP A 192 -3.50 -23.39 -25.19
C ASP A 192 -4.51 -24.37 -25.81
N ASP A 193 -5.43 -24.91 -25.01
CA ASP A 193 -6.40 -25.89 -25.48
C ASP A 193 -7.35 -25.30 -26.55
N PRO A 194 -7.40 -25.86 -27.78
CA PRO A 194 -8.26 -25.33 -28.84
C PRO A 194 -9.76 -25.52 -28.56
N HIS A 195 -10.13 -26.44 -27.66
CA HIS A 195 -11.52 -26.74 -27.35
C HIS A 195 -11.97 -25.99 -26.09
N LYS A 196 -12.64 -24.84 -26.30
CA LYS A 196 -13.08 -23.94 -25.22
C LYS A 196 -13.93 -24.60 -24.14
N ALA A 197 -14.80 -25.55 -24.50
CA ALA A 197 -15.62 -26.28 -23.52
C ALA A 197 -14.75 -27.11 -22.56
N ARG A 198 -13.77 -27.86 -23.10
CA ARG A 198 -12.80 -28.61 -22.31
C ARG A 198 -11.96 -27.68 -21.44
N LEU A 199 -11.47 -26.57 -22.00
CA LEU A 199 -10.71 -25.57 -21.27
C LEU A 199 -11.50 -24.99 -20.09
N ALA A 200 -12.79 -24.68 -20.28
CA ALA A 200 -13.66 -24.12 -19.24
C ALA A 200 -13.88 -25.12 -18.09
N GLN A 201 -14.18 -26.38 -18.40
CA GLN A 201 -14.37 -27.43 -17.40
C GLN A 201 -13.09 -27.71 -16.60
N LEU A 202 -11.95 -27.86 -17.29
CA LEU A 202 -10.68 -28.14 -16.61
C LEU A 202 -10.17 -26.94 -15.81
N SER A 203 -10.39 -25.70 -16.28
CA SER A 203 -10.12 -24.49 -15.49
C SER A 203 -10.96 -24.45 -14.22
N THR A 204 -12.22 -24.86 -14.32
CA THR A 204 -13.12 -24.96 -13.17
C THR A 204 -12.64 -26.02 -12.17
N ALA A 205 -12.13 -27.17 -12.63
CA ALA A 205 -11.52 -28.18 -11.77
C ALA A 205 -10.34 -27.62 -10.94
N ARG A 206 -9.45 -26.83 -11.57
CA ARG A 206 -8.32 -26.18 -10.89
C ARG A 206 -8.79 -25.16 -9.84
N MET A 207 -9.84 -24.41 -10.12
CA MET A 207 -10.45 -23.50 -9.16
C MET A 207 -11.11 -24.24 -7.99
N ILE A 208 -11.85 -25.32 -8.25
CA ILE A 208 -12.50 -26.14 -7.20
C ILE A 208 -11.43 -26.68 -6.24
N ARG A 209 -10.31 -27.17 -6.77
CA ARG A 209 -9.15 -27.57 -5.97
C ARG A 209 -8.61 -26.43 -5.10
N SER A 210 -8.43 -25.25 -5.68
CA SER A 210 -7.95 -24.07 -4.95
C SER A 210 -8.92 -23.64 -3.84
N GLU A 211 -10.24 -23.72 -4.10
CA GLU A 211 -11.28 -23.46 -3.12
C GLU A 211 -11.32 -24.51 -2.00
N TYR A 212 -11.03 -25.77 -2.30
CA TYR A 212 -10.90 -26.83 -1.30
C TYR A 212 -9.76 -26.52 -0.33
N ILE A 213 -8.57 -26.21 -0.86
CA ILE A 213 -7.39 -25.82 -0.07
C ILE A 213 -7.70 -24.58 0.78
N ALA A 214 -8.29 -23.55 0.19
CA ALA A 214 -8.66 -22.34 0.91
C ALA A 214 -9.69 -22.60 2.01
N SER A 215 -10.65 -23.50 1.78
CA SER A 215 -11.66 -23.88 2.78
C SER A 215 -11.03 -24.62 3.96
N PHE A 216 -10.07 -25.53 3.71
CA PHE A 216 -9.28 -26.16 4.76
C PHE A 216 -8.55 -25.12 5.62
N VAL A 217 -7.82 -24.20 4.99
CA VAL A 217 -7.04 -23.17 5.70
C VAL A 217 -7.94 -22.32 6.58
N MET A 218 -9.07 -21.84 6.05
CA MET A 218 -10.00 -21.03 6.81
C MET A 218 -10.65 -21.80 7.95
N ALA A 219 -10.99 -23.07 7.76
CA ALA A 219 -11.58 -23.89 8.81
C ALA A 219 -10.59 -24.23 9.94
N ALA A 220 -9.33 -24.53 9.60
CA ALA A 220 -8.26 -24.69 10.58
C ALA A 220 -8.05 -23.41 11.39
N LEU A 221 -8.03 -22.25 10.71
CA LEU A 221 -7.92 -20.95 11.36
C LEU A 221 -9.12 -20.63 12.27
N MET A 222 -10.35 -20.92 11.83
CA MET A 222 -11.54 -20.75 12.66
C MET A 222 -11.51 -21.68 13.88
N SER A 223 -11.06 -22.92 13.71
CA SER A 223 -10.83 -23.84 14.83
C SER A 223 -9.82 -23.30 15.85
N TYR A 224 -8.72 -22.70 15.38
CA TYR A 224 -7.74 -22.03 16.25
C TYR A 224 -8.36 -20.90 17.07
N LYS A 225 -9.28 -20.13 16.47
CA LYS A 225 -10.02 -19.05 17.15
C LYS A 225 -11.18 -19.54 18.03
N GLY A 226 -11.44 -20.86 18.08
CA GLY A 226 -12.61 -21.40 18.77
C GLY A 226 -13.95 -21.05 18.10
N ILE A 227 -13.93 -20.72 16.81
CA ILE A 227 -15.13 -20.36 16.02
C ILE A 227 -15.55 -21.56 15.17
N THR A 228 -16.84 -21.89 15.21
CA THR A 228 -17.41 -22.89 14.30
C THR A 228 -17.75 -22.22 12.96
N PRO A 229 -17.24 -22.71 11.82
CA PRO A 229 -17.59 -22.17 10.52
C PRO A 229 -19.10 -22.31 10.23
N GLU A 230 -19.77 -21.20 9.94
CA GLU A 230 -21.05 -21.25 9.25
C GLU A 230 -20.79 -21.47 7.76
N ILE A 231 -21.32 -22.56 7.23
CA ILE A 231 -21.13 -22.92 5.83
C ILE A 231 -22.39 -22.55 5.08
N THR A 232 -22.27 -21.55 4.22
CA THR A 232 -23.34 -21.20 3.27
C THR A 232 -23.00 -21.78 1.90
N VAL A 233 -23.86 -22.66 1.39
CA VAL A 233 -23.77 -23.15 0.02
C VAL A 233 -24.68 -22.31 -0.86
N PHE A 234 -24.18 -21.81 -1.98
CA PHE A 234 -24.94 -20.93 -2.87
C PHE A 234 -25.48 -21.67 -4.09
N THR A 235 -26.70 -21.33 -4.51
CA THR A 235 -27.29 -21.76 -5.79
C THR A 235 -27.86 -20.55 -6.51
N THR A 236 -27.97 -20.64 -7.83
CA THR A 236 -28.51 -19.56 -8.67
C THR A 236 -29.98 -19.77 -9.00
N GLU A 237 -30.42 -21.02 -8.87
CA GLU A 237 -31.78 -21.45 -9.11
C GLU A 237 -32.16 -22.62 -8.20
N HIS A 238 -33.46 -22.73 -7.93
CA HIS A 238 -34.05 -23.91 -7.30
C HIS A 238 -35.00 -24.66 -8.25
N SER A 239 -35.48 -23.99 -9.29
CA SER A 239 -36.61 -24.41 -10.11
C SER A 239 -36.31 -25.65 -10.96
N LYS A 240 -35.08 -25.83 -11.45
CA LYS A 240 -34.73 -26.95 -12.35
C LYS A 240 -34.33 -28.25 -11.65
N THR A 241 -33.97 -28.21 -10.36
CA THR A 241 -33.46 -29.39 -9.63
C THR A 241 -34.31 -30.65 -9.83
N LYS A 242 -35.64 -30.52 -9.67
CA LYS A 242 -36.55 -31.67 -9.81
C LYS A 242 -36.60 -32.21 -11.24
N PHE A 243 -36.52 -31.33 -12.24
CA PHE A 243 -36.52 -31.71 -13.64
C PHE A 243 -35.25 -32.46 -14.02
N THR A 244 -34.07 -31.93 -13.64
CA THR A 244 -32.77 -32.56 -13.88
C THR A 244 -32.68 -33.93 -13.22
N LEU A 245 -33.09 -34.05 -11.95
CA LEU A 245 -33.11 -35.33 -11.24
C LEU A 245 -34.06 -36.35 -11.86
N LYS A 246 -35.19 -35.89 -12.43
CA LYS A 246 -36.13 -36.75 -13.13
C LYS A 246 -35.54 -37.26 -14.45
N ASN A 247 -34.92 -36.38 -15.25
CA ASN A 247 -34.33 -36.74 -16.53
C ASN A 247 -33.18 -37.73 -16.39
N ASN A 248 -32.38 -37.59 -15.33
CA ASN A 248 -31.25 -38.47 -15.06
C ASN A 248 -31.62 -39.69 -14.18
N SER A 249 -32.90 -39.89 -13.86
CA SER A 249 -33.33 -40.94 -12.93
C SER A 249 -32.91 -42.34 -13.39
N LYS A 250 -33.01 -42.64 -14.69
CA LYS A 250 -32.64 -43.95 -15.24
C LYS A 250 -31.15 -44.24 -15.06
N MET A 251 -30.30 -43.27 -15.40
CA MET A 251 -28.85 -43.35 -15.20
C MET A 251 -28.50 -43.59 -13.73
N PHE A 252 -29.14 -42.87 -12.81
CA PHE A 252 -28.93 -43.09 -11.38
C PHE A 252 -29.39 -44.49 -10.92
N ASP A 253 -30.57 -44.94 -11.36
CA ASP A 253 -31.08 -46.26 -11.03
C ASP A 253 -30.16 -47.38 -11.53
N GLU A 254 -29.57 -47.24 -12.71
CA GLU A 254 -28.60 -48.18 -13.29
C GLU A 254 -27.26 -48.17 -12.54
N MET A 255 -26.75 -47.00 -12.21
CA MET A 255 -25.42 -46.85 -11.60
C MET A 255 -25.38 -47.26 -10.12
N MET A 256 -26.45 -46.97 -9.36
CA MET A 256 -26.45 -47.15 -7.89
C MET A 256 -27.59 -48.04 -7.37
N GLY A 257 -28.50 -48.48 -8.24
CA GLY A 257 -29.70 -49.21 -7.86
C GLY A 257 -30.85 -48.29 -7.42
N LYS A 258 -32.09 -48.74 -7.65
CA LYS A 258 -33.33 -47.96 -7.44
C LYS A 258 -33.45 -47.38 -6.02
N THR A 259 -33.11 -48.14 -4.99
CA THR A 259 -33.24 -47.71 -3.59
C THR A 259 -32.27 -46.57 -3.26
N ALA A 260 -30.98 -46.74 -3.58
CA ALA A 260 -29.97 -45.71 -3.34
C ALA A 260 -30.20 -44.48 -4.22
N SER A 261 -30.64 -44.65 -5.47
CA SER A 261 -31.03 -43.56 -6.37
C SER A 261 -32.20 -42.74 -5.82
N LYS A 262 -33.24 -43.40 -5.28
CA LYS A 262 -34.36 -42.71 -4.62
C LYS A 262 -33.90 -41.90 -3.42
N GLN A 263 -32.98 -42.43 -2.61
CA GLN A 263 -32.43 -41.72 -1.46
C GLN A 263 -31.58 -40.52 -1.90
N PHE A 264 -30.64 -40.72 -2.82
CA PHE A 264 -29.82 -39.66 -3.41
C PHE A 264 -30.67 -38.52 -3.97
N LYS A 265 -31.72 -38.82 -4.74
CA LYS A 265 -32.62 -37.79 -5.28
C LYS A 265 -33.32 -37.00 -4.16
N LYS A 266 -33.72 -37.64 -3.05
CA LYS A 266 -34.31 -36.95 -1.90
C LYS A 266 -33.29 -36.04 -1.21
N ASP A 267 -32.09 -36.55 -0.99
CA ASP A 267 -31.02 -35.81 -0.32
C ASP A 267 -30.57 -34.63 -1.17
N GLU A 268 -30.47 -34.79 -2.48
CA GLU A 268 -30.14 -33.71 -3.41
C GLU A 268 -31.23 -32.62 -3.42
N VAL A 269 -32.50 -33.00 -3.41
CA VAL A 269 -33.60 -32.03 -3.27
C VAL A 269 -33.54 -31.30 -1.93
N LYS A 270 -33.20 -32.00 -0.83
CA LYS A 270 -33.04 -31.38 0.49
C LYS A 270 -31.87 -30.40 0.48
N ARG A 271 -30.69 -30.84 0.03
CA ARG A 271 -29.47 -30.03 -0.11
C ARG A 271 -29.75 -28.77 -0.93
N ARG A 272 -30.38 -28.92 -2.10
CA ARG A 272 -30.71 -27.80 -2.99
C ARG A 272 -31.70 -26.80 -2.37
N LYS A 273 -32.54 -27.19 -1.40
CA LYS A 273 -33.40 -26.25 -0.64
C LYS A 273 -32.64 -25.49 0.44
N GLU A 274 -31.59 -26.09 1.00
CA GLU A 274 -30.72 -25.47 2.01
C GLU A 274 -29.75 -24.46 1.38
N MET A 275 -29.40 -24.67 0.11
CA MET A 275 -28.62 -23.72 -0.67
C MET A 275 -29.31 -22.35 -0.74
N LYS A 276 -28.53 -21.28 -0.65
CA LYS A 276 -29.06 -19.92 -0.64
C LYS A 276 -28.93 -19.27 -2.00
N LEU A 277 -29.97 -18.53 -2.40
CA LEU A 277 -29.95 -17.64 -3.56
C LEU A 277 -29.17 -16.37 -3.23
N HIS A 278 -28.68 -15.67 -4.26
CA HIS A 278 -27.86 -14.48 -4.08
C HIS A 278 -28.10 -13.44 -5.18
N CYS A 279 -27.73 -12.20 -4.89
CA CYS A 279 -27.75 -11.13 -5.86
C CYS A 279 -26.64 -11.32 -6.90
N GLN A 280 -26.97 -11.08 -8.16
CA GLN A 280 -26.03 -11.08 -9.27
C GLN A 280 -24.94 -10.04 -9.04
N ARG A 281 -25.24 -8.81 -8.62
CA ARG A 281 -24.23 -7.73 -8.53
C ARG A 281 -23.31 -7.86 -7.32
N CYS A 282 -23.88 -7.89 -6.11
CA CYS A 282 -23.14 -7.78 -4.85
C CYS A 282 -22.98 -9.11 -4.10
N LEU A 283 -23.53 -10.21 -4.63
CA LEU A 283 -23.55 -11.53 -3.98
C LEU A 283 -24.22 -11.56 -2.60
N LYS A 284 -25.00 -10.52 -2.24
CA LYS A 284 -25.84 -10.53 -1.03
C LYS A 284 -26.78 -11.73 -1.08
N VAL A 285 -26.85 -12.48 0.02
CA VAL A 285 -27.70 -13.66 0.16
C VAL A 285 -29.17 -13.24 0.23
N GLU A 286 -30.08 -14.01 -0.37
CA GLU A 286 -31.52 -13.75 -0.30
C GLU A 286 -32.01 -14.11 1.09
N ASP A 287 -32.43 -13.09 1.84
CA ASP A 287 -33.15 -13.21 3.09
C ASP A 287 -34.60 -12.78 2.85
N LYS A 288 -35.48 -13.77 2.69
CA LYS A 288 -36.90 -13.53 2.36
C LYS A 288 -37.66 -12.86 3.51
N GLU A 289 -37.22 -13.06 4.74
CA GLU A 289 -37.88 -12.53 5.92
C GLU A 289 -37.49 -11.06 6.13
N LYS A 290 -36.21 -10.74 5.93
CA LYS A 290 -35.68 -9.39 6.14
C LYS A 290 -35.83 -8.46 4.95
N ASP A 291 -35.46 -8.93 3.75
CA ASP A 291 -35.33 -8.10 2.55
C ASP A 291 -36.42 -8.40 1.50
N GLY A 292 -37.27 -9.40 1.75
CA GLY A 292 -38.21 -9.92 0.77
C GLY A 292 -37.53 -10.75 -0.33
N LYS A 293 -38.32 -11.15 -1.33
CA LYS A 293 -37.82 -11.96 -2.45
C LYS A 293 -37.03 -11.09 -3.43
N MET A 294 -35.85 -11.55 -3.86
CA MET A 294 -35.09 -10.81 -4.88
C MET A 294 -35.83 -10.74 -6.21
N THR A 295 -35.68 -9.60 -6.88
CA THR A 295 -36.22 -9.39 -8.23
C THR A 295 -35.44 -10.23 -9.24
N VAL A 296 -36.13 -10.73 -10.28
CA VAL A 296 -35.52 -11.53 -11.35
C VAL A 296 -35.64 -10.77 -12.67
N CYS A 297 -34.56 -10.74 -13.46
CA CYS A 297 -34.61 -10.13 -14.79
C CYS A 297 -35.59 -10.87 -15.71
N SER A 298 -36.65 -10.19 -16.15
CA SER A 298 -37.73 -10.78 -16.96
C SER A 298 -37.23 -11.38 -18.28
N ARG A 299 -36.31 -10.69 -18.96
CA ARG A 299 -35.71 -11.16 -20.24
C ARG A 299 -34.83 -12.39 -20.08
N CYS A 300 -34.10 -12.52 -18.98
CA CYS A 300 -33.33 -13.75 -18.73
C CYS A 300 -34.28 -14.89 -18.33
N LYS A 301 -35.31 -14.57 -17.54
CA LYS A 301 -36.30 -15.57 -17.13
C LYS A 301 -37.07 -16.16 -18.33
N SER A 302 -37.35 -15.39 -19.38
CA SER A 302 -38.05 -15.89 -20.57
C SER A 302 -37.26 -16.94 -21.37
N ILE A 303 -35.93 -16.99 -21.21
CA ILE A 303 -35.08 -18.05 -21.78
C ILE A 303 -34.70 -19.12 -20.74
N GLY A 304 -35.35 -19.13 -19.58
CA GLY A 304 -35.09 -20.10 -18.53
C GLY A 304 -33.85 -19.84 -17.67
N ARG A 305 -33.32 -18.61 -17.67
CA ARG A 305 -32.17 -18.19 -16.85
C ARG A 305 -32.58 -17.23 -15.73
N GLU A 306 -32.29 -17.57 -14.47
CA GLU A 306 -32.64 -16.73 -13.32
C GLU A 306 -31.47 -15.82 -12.89
N ILE A 307 -31.49 -14.56 -13.32
CA ILE A 307 -30.55 -13.52 -12.83
C ILE A 307 -31.27 -12.64 -11.80
N ARG A 308 -30.76 -12.63 -10.57
CA ARG A 308 -31.43 -12.06 -9.38
C ARG A 308 -30.78 -10.78 -8.89
N TYR A 309 -31.57 -9.83 -8.39
CA TYR A 309 -31.05 -8.60 -7.78
C TYR A 309 -31.76 -8.31 -6.46
N CYS A 310 -30.98 -7.95 -5.43
CA CYS A 310 -31.52 -7.54 -4.13
C CYS A 310 -32.23 -6.18 -4.16
N GLY A 311 -32.13 -5.44 -5.26
CA GLY A 311 -32.80 -4.15 -5.45
C GLY A 311 -32.53 -3.57 -6.84
N ARG A 312 -33.26 -2.52 -7.19
CA ARG A 312 -33.13 -1.82 -8.48
C ARG A 312 -31.74 -1.21 -8.68
N ASP A 313 -31.12 -0.71 -7.62
CA ASP A 313 -29.80 -0.08 -7.69
C ASP A 313 -28.72 -1.08 -8.12
N CYS A 314 -28.75 -2.30 -7.55
CA CYS A 314 -27.86 -3.38 -7.98
C CYS A 314 -28.10 -3.79 -9.44
N GLN A 315 -29.36 -3.80 -9.89
CA GLN A 315 -29.68 -4.09 -11.29
C GLN A 315 -29.16 -3.00 -12.23
N VAL A 316 -29.34 -1.73 -11.88
CA VAL A 316 -28.87 -0.58 -12.67
C VAL A 316 -27.33 -0.54 -12.71
N ALA A 317 -26.67 -0.77 -11.58
CA ALA A 317 -25.22 -0.82 -11.49
C ALA A 317 -24.62 -1.97 -12.32
N ASP A 318 -25.30 -3.12 -12.37
CA ASP A 318 -24.89 -4.28 -13.18
C ASP A 318 -25.28 -4.14 -14.66
N TRP A 319 -26.19 -3.21 -15.00
CA TRP A 319 -26.81 -3.15 -16.33
C TRP A 319 -25.79 -3.03 -17.46
N LYS A 320 -24.70 -2.27 -17.26
CA LYS A 320 -23.64 -2.13 -18.28
C LYS A 320 -23.05 -3.48 -18.71
N GLN A 321 -22.88 -4.40 -17.76
CA GLN A 321 -22.37 -5.75 -18.01
C GLN A 321 -23.50 -6.70 -18.42
N HIS A 322 -24.60 -6.68 -17.68
CA HIS A 322 -25.74 -7.57 -17.91
C HIS A 322 -26.35 -7.42 -19.30
N LYS A 323 -26.46 -6.19 -19.83
CA LYS A 323 -27.11 -5.91 -21.13
C LYS A 323 -26.46 -6.64 -22.31
N ILE A 324 -25.18 -7.01 -22.21
CA ILE A 324 -24.43 -7.68 -23.28
C ILE A 324 -25.07 -9.04 -23.60
N GLY A 325 -25.36 -9.82 -22.56
CA GLY A 325 -25.96 -11.17 -22.65
C GLY A 325 -27.43 -11.26 -22.23
N CYS A 326 -28.08 -10.16 -21.84
CA CYS A 326 -29.46 -10.16 -21.33
C CYS A 326 -30.45 -10.79 -22.33
N GLY A 327 -31.11 -11.88 -21.93
CA GLY A 327 -32.08 -12.59 -22.77
C GLY A 327 -31.49 -13.31 -23.99
N LYS A 328 -30.17 -13.50 -24.05
CA LYS A 328 -29.47 -14.27 -25.10
C LYS A 328 -28.85 -15.53 -24.50
N PRO A 329 -28.73 -16.63 -25.27
CA PRO A 329 -27.92 -17.79 -24.87
C PRO A 329 -26.49 -17.38 -24.53
N LEU A 330 -25.87 -18.06 -23.56
CA LEU A 330 -24.47 -17.82 -23.20
C LEU A 330 -23.53 -18.44 -24.23
N ASP A 331 -22.54 -17.66 -24.68
CA ASP A 331 -21.39 -18.19 -25.42
C ASP A 331 -20.35 -18.75 -24.44
N ILE A 332 -19.68 -19.84 -24.80
CA ILE A 332 -18.64 -20.49 -24.00
C ILE A 332 -17.50 -19.52 -23.64
N SER A 333 -17.26 -18.49 -24.45
CA SER A 333 -16.32 -17.41 -24.14
C SER A 333 -16.63 -16.69 -22.82
N ALA A 334 -17.92 -16.65 -22.40
CA ALA A 334 -18.33 -16.03 -21.16
C ALA A 334 -17.72 -16.70 -19.92
N ALA A 335 -17.31 -17.98 -20.02
CA ALA A 335 -16.57 -18.68 -18.96
C ALA A 335 -15.21 -18.04 -18.66
N PHE A 336 -14.64 -17.23 -19.55
CA PHE A 336 -13.29 -16.66 -19.44
C PHE A 336 -13.27 -15.15 -19.22
N ASN A 337 -14.40 -14.47 -19.44
CA ASN A 337 -14.52 -13.02 -19.24
C ASN A 337 -14.16 -12.60 -17.81
N ASP A 338 -13.72 -11.37 -17.64
CA ASP A 338 -13.46 -10.80 -16.31
C ASP A 338 -14.70 -10.87 -15.42
N VAL A 339 -14.46 -11.26 -14.18
CA VAL A 339 -15.43 -11.21 -13.09
C VAL A 339 -15.63 -9.75 -12.71
N HIS A 340 -16.89 -9.32 -12.77
CA HIS A 340 -17.31 -8.05 -12.22
C HIS A 340 -18.24 -8.31 -11.04
N ILE A 341 -17.74 -8.01 -9.84
CA ILE A 341 -18.56 -7.92 -8.63
C ILE A 341 -18.70 -6.44 -8.33
N GLY A 342 -19.87 -6.04 -7.83
CA GLY A 342 -20.05 -4.65 -7.42
C GLY A 342 -19.11 -4.31 -6.30
N ASP A 343 -18.00 -3.65 -6.64
CA ASP A 343 -17.21 -2.94 -5.64
C ASP A 343 -18.15 -1.91 -5.01
N SER A 344 -18.25 -1.93 -3.67
CA SER A 344 -18.73 -0.76 -2.94
C SER A 344 -17.89 0.41 -3.43
N GLU A 345 -18.53 1.50 -3.86
CA GLU A 345 -17.87 2.72 -4.40
C GLU A 345 -16.44 2.83 -3.88
N SER A 346 -15.47 2.50 -4.75
CA SER A 346 -14.12 2.18 -4.31
C SER A 346 -13.61 3.31 -3.43
N ASN A 347 -13.19 3.00 -2.20
CA ASN A 347 -12.35 3.91 -1.43
C ASN A 347 -11.29 4.43 -2.40
N THR A 348 -11.24 5.75 -2.60
CA THR A 348 -10.36 6.33 -3.62
C THR A 348 -8.94 5.91 -3.27
N LYS A 349 -8.38 4.99 -4.08
CA LYS A 349 -7.01 4.50 -3.89
C LYS A 349 -6.09 5.69 -3.77
N ARG A 350 -5.19 5.63 -2.80
CA ARG A 350 -4.19 6.67 -2.65
C ARG A 350 -3.33 6.74 -3.91
N PRO A 351 -3.28 7.91 -4.58
CA PRO A 351 -2.62 8.01 -5.88
C PRO A 351 -1.10 7.90 -5.79
N ASP A 352 -0.53 7.98 -4.59
CA ASP A 352 0.89 7.77 -4.32
C ASP A 352 1.26 6.30 -4.05
N ILE A 353 0.29 5.37 -4.07
CA ILE A 353 0.54 3.93 -3.88
C ILE A 353 0.38 3.23 -5.24
N PRO A 354 1.45 2.69 -5.83
CA PRO A 354 1.36 2.01 -7.12
C PRO A 354 0.57 0.70 -7.00
N PRO A 355 -0.01 0.18 -8.10
CA PRO A 355 -0.55 -1.17 -8.11
C PRO A 355 0.56 -2.21 -7.88
N CYS A 356 0.20 -3.38 -7.35
CA CYS A 356 1.15 -4.49 -7.22
C CYS A 356 1.50 -5.02 -8.62
N PRO A 357 2.79 -5.10 -9.02
CA PRO A 357 3.15 -5.62 -10.33
C PRO A 357 2.76 -7.09 -10.51
N PRO A 358 2.47 -7.52 -11.75
CA PRO A 358 2.23 -8.93 -12.04
C PRO A 358 3.38 -9.82 -11.55
N GLY A 359 3.05 -10.91 -10.87
CA GLY A 359 4.04 -11.86 -10.31
C GLY A 359 4.71 -11.40 -9.01
N HIS A 360 4.55 -10.14 -8.61
CA HIS A 360 5.01 -9.67 -7.30
C HIS A 360 3.93 -9.92 -6.24
N ARG A 361 4.34 -10.35 -5.04
CA ARG A 361 3.45 -10.53 -3.88
C ARG A 361 3.89 -9.62 -2.74
N ARG A 362 2.95 -8.81 -2.24
CA ARG A 362 3.13 -8.05 -1.01
C ARG A 362 2.94 -8.97 0.20
N SER A 363 3.68 -8.70 1.28
CA SER A 363 3.42 -9.39 2.55
C SER A 363 2.07 -8.94 3.13
N PRO A 364 1.45 -9.75 4.00
CA PRO A 364 0.25 -9.34 4.75
C PRO A 364 0.43 -8.01 5.48
N HIS A 365 1.61 -7.79 6.07
CA HIS A 365 1.95 -6.55 6.78
C HIS A 365 2.02 -5.33 5.84
N VAL A 366 2.54 -5.49 4.61
CA VAL A 366 2.52 -4.40 3.62
C VAL A 366 1.08 -4.09 3.16
N ILE A 367 0.22 -5.10 3.01
CA ILE A 367 -1.19 -4.89 2.65
C ILE A 367 -1.91 -4.11 3.77
N ARG A 368 -1.72 -4.50 5.03
CA ARG A 368 -2.24 -3.76 6.18
C ARG A 368 -1.69 -2.34 6.25
N PHE A 369 -0.39 -2.17 6.02
CA PHE A 369 0.23 -0.85 5.97
C PHE A 369 -0.42 0.06 4.90
N ILE A 370 -0.70 -0.48 3.71
CA ILE A 370 -1.41 0.24 2.64
C ILE A 370 -2.82 0.64 3.08
N GLU A 371 -3.57 -0.28 3.70
CA GLU A 371 -4.90 0.00 4.25
C GLU A 371 -4.86 1.15 5.26
N CYS A 372 -3.90 1.13 6.19
CA CYS A 372 -3.71 2.21 7.16
C CYS A 372 -3.35 3.55 6.48
N LEU A 373 -2.54 3.52 5.42
CA LEU A 373 -2.23 4.73 4.64
C LEU A 373 -3.45 5.28 3.92
N GLU A 374 -4.29 4.43 3.33
CA GLU A 374 -5.54 4.82 2.67
C GLU A 374 -6.49 5.51 3.63
N ASN A 375 -6.58 5.01 4.87
CA ASN A 375 -7.35 5.62 5.95
C ASN A 375 -6.70 6.90 6.52
N THR A 376 -5.43 7.18 6.19
CA THR A 376 -4.69 8.34 6.69
C THR A 376 -3.96 9.11 5.60
N THR A 377 -4.74 9.73 4.70
CA THR A 377 -4.28 10.42 3.47
C THR A 377 -3.18 11.48 3.65
N LYS A 378 -2.95 11.97 4.87
CA LYS A 378 -1.93 12.99 5.19
C LYS A 378 -0.56 12.41 5.58
N HIS A 379 -0.46 11.13 5.90
CA HIS A 379 0.79 10.50 6.34
C HIS A 379 1.53 9.82 5.17
N ASP A 380 2.86 9.82 5.25
CA ASP A 380 3.76 9.14 4.32
C ASP A 380 4.06 7.70 4.74
N TYR A 381 4.05 7.48 6.07
CA TYR A 381 4.26 6.19 6.71
C TYR A 381 3.45 6.13 7.99
N VAL A 382 3.17 4.93 8.49
CA VAL A 382 2.52 4.71 9.77
C VAL A 382 3.29 3.63 10.53
N VAL A 383 3.48 3.84 11.83
CA VAL A 383 4.16 2.89 12.71
C VAL A 383 3.17 2.34 13.72
N GLU A 384 3.00 1.02 13.76
CA GLU A 384 2.25 0.35 14.82
C GLU A 384 3.08 0.37 16.11
N THR A 385 2.65 1.12 17.12
CA THR A 385 3.39 1.19 18.40
C THR A 385 3.28 -0.12 19.17
N THR A 386 2.10 -0.75 19.08
CA THR A 386 1.78 -2.05 19.67
C THR A 386 1.14 -2.93 18.61
N PRO A 387 1.74 -4.07 18.24
CA PRO A 387 1.12 -5.02 17.33
C PRO A 387 -0.31 -5.37 17.78
N GLY A 388 -1.29 -5.22 16.88
CA GLY A 388 -2.68 -5.56 17.19
C GLY A 388 -3.51 -4.53 17.93
N ARG A 389 -2.99 -3.33 18.15
CA ARG A 389 -3.79 -2.22 18.68
C ARG A 389 -3.91 -1.12 17.63
N ASP A 390 -5.03 -0.41 17.66
CA ASP A 390 -5.28 0.77 16.81
C ASP A 390 -4.40 1.98 17.19
N ASP A 391 -3.34 1.80 17.99
CA ASP A 391 -2.39 2.85 18.31
C ASP A 391 -1.35 2.97 17.20
N ILE A 392 -1.67 3.86 16.26
CA ILE A 392 -0.88 4.11 15.06
C ILE A 392 -0.20 5.47 15.17
N PHE A 393 1.12 5.49 15.04
CA PHE A 393 1.91 6.70 14.93
C PHE A 393 2.12 7.07 13.45
N GLY A 394 1.43 8.11 12.99
CA GLY A 394 1.58 8.63 11.63
C GLY A 394 2.84 9.48 11.46
N ILE A 395 3.61 9.21 10.42
CA ILE A 395 4.78 9.99 10.03
C ILE A 395 4.45 10.78 8.77
N LYS A 396 4.71 12.09 8.82
CA LYS A 396 4.53 13.01 7.70
C LYS A 396 5.82 13.78 7.47
N LEU A 397 6.30 13.74 6.23
CA LEU A 397 7.39 14.57 5.75
C LEU A 397 6.81 15.91 5.30
N ASP A 398 7.40 16.98 5.82
CA ASP A 398 6.94 18.36 5.62
C ASP A 398 7.68 19.09 4.50
N GLU A 399 8.71 18.48 3.91
CA GLU A 399 9.47 19.06 2.80
C GLU A 399 9.22 18.26 1.53
N VAL A 400 8.88 18.96 0.43
CA VAL A 400 8.52 18.32 -0.85
C VAL A 400 9.59 17.35 -1.32
N PRO A 401 10.89 17.71 -1.41
CA PRO A 401 11.90 16.79 -1.94
C PRO A 401 12.09 15.55 -1.07
N GLY A 402 12.07 15.72 0.25
CA GLY A 402 12.15 14.62 1.21
C GLY A 402 10.96 13.66 1.09
N ALA A 403 9.75 14.20 1.00
CA ALA A 403 8.53 13.42 0.82
C ALA A 403 8.52 12.68 -0.53
N VAL A 404 8.96 13.33 -1.62
CA VAL A 404 9.11 12.69 -2.93
C VAL A 404 10.08 11.51 -2.88
N ALA A 405 11.28 11.72 -2.33
CA ALA A 405 12.28 10.66 -2.21
C ALA A 405 11.78 9.50 -1.34
N PHE A 406 11.15 9.81 -0.20
CA PHE A 406 10.61 8.79 0.69
C PHE A 406 9.51 7.95 0.04
N ILE A 407 8.51 8.59 -0.60
CA ILE A 407 7.44 7.86 -1.31
C ILE A 407 8.00 7.02 -2.44
N HIS A 408 8.97 7.53 -3.21
CA HIS A 408 9.62 6.74 -4.25
C HIS A 408 10.28 5.48 -3.68
N MET A 409 11.10 5.62 -2.63
CA MET A 409 11.77 4.49 -2.00
C MET A 409 10.80 3.48 -1.38
N ARG A 410 9.75 3.97 -0.70
CA ARG A 410 8.65 3.13 -0.19
C ARG A 410 7.97 2.36 -1.33
N ASN A 411 7.67 3.04 -2.43
CA ASN A 411 7.00 2.43 -3.57
C ASN A 411 7.88 1.42 -4.30
N MET A 412 9.20 1.61 -4.32
CA MET A 412 10.14 0.57 -4.77
C MET A 412 10.02 -0.69 -3.91
N LEU A 413 9.93 -0.54 -2.59
CA LEU A 413 9.73 -1.67 -1.68
C LEU A 413 8.39 -2.40 -1.90
N PHE A 414 7.36 -1.69 -2.38
CA PHE A 414 6.03 -2.26 -2.68
C PHE A 414 5.92 -3.00 -4.01
N THR A 415 6.90 -2.83 -4.89
CA THR A 415 6.76 -3.20 -6.32
C THR A 415 7.97 -3.94 -6.88
N SER A 416 9.14 -3.80 -6.27
CA SER A 416 10.39 -4.27 -6.84
C SER A 416 10.99 -5.40 -6.03
N SER A 417 11.82 -6.19 -6.70
CA SER A 417 12.73 -7.15 -6.08
C SER A 417 14.13 -6.92 -6.64
N GLY A 418 15.16 -7.28 -5.87
CA GLY A 418 16.57 -7.17 -6.30
C GLY A 418 17.44 -6.26 -5.42
N PRO A 419 18.72 -6.05 -5.79
CA PRO A 419 19.69 -5.38 -4.95
C PRO A 419 19.37 -3.91 -4.64
N SER A 420 18.73 -3.20 -5.57
CA SER A 420 18.31 -1.80 -5.39
C SER A 420 17.32 -1.61 -4.23
N VAL A 421 16.58 -2.66 -3.88
CA VAL A 421 15.59 -2.64 -2.79
C VAL A 421 16.26 -2.55 -1.42
N GLU A 422 17.49 -3.05 -1.27
CA GLU A 422 18.24 -2.94 -0.01
C GLU A 422 18.61 -1.49 0.31
N GLY A 423 19.05 -0.74 -0.71
CA GLY A 423 19.33 0.68 -0.60
C GLY A 423 18.07 1.50 -0.32
N ALA A 424 16.94 1.15 -0.95
CA ALA A 424 15.65 1.78 -0.67
C ALA A 424 15.19 1.52 0.78
N LEU A 425 15.31 0.29 1.27
CA LEU A 425 14.97 -0.06 2.65
C LEU A 425 15.87 0.67 3.65
N LEU A 426 17.17 0.76 3.36
CA LEU A 426 18.12 1.51 4.19
C LEU A 426 17.75 2.99 4.28
N TYR A 427 17.41 3.62 3.15
CA TYR A 427 16.96 5.01 3.11
C TYR A 427 15.68 5.20 3.94
N VAL A 428 14.66 4.36 3.73
CA VAL A 428 13.40 4.41 4.49
C VAL A 428 13.66 4.24 5.98
N TYR A 429 14.45 3.24 6.38
CA TYR A 429 14.82 3.02 7.78
C TYR A 429 15.51 4.25 8.40
N ARG A 430 16.47 4.89 7.71
CA ARG A 430 17.17 6.08 8.21
C ARG A 430 16.24 7.28 8.38
N VAL A 431 15.31 7.50 7.44
CA VAL A 431 14.29 8.54 7.59
C VAL A 431 13.44 8.26 8.83
N LEU A 432 12.92 7.04 8.97
CA LEU A 432 12.06 6.65 10.11
C LEU A 432 12.82 6.71 11.46
N GLN A 433 14.10 6.36 11.47
CA GLN A 433 14.96 6.41 12.66
C GLN A 433 15.03 7.84 13.24
N THR A 434 15.16 8.86 12.40
CA THR A 434 15.17 10.27 12.84
C THR A 434 13.87 10.65 13.55
N TYR A 435 12.72 10.18 13.05
CA TYR A 435 11.42 10.43 13.68
C TYR A 435 11.24 9.65 14.99
N ALA A 436 11.78 8.44 15.08
CA ALA A 436 11.70 7.60 16.26
C ALA A 436 12.54 8.15 17.44
N GLN A 437 13.75 8.68 17.16
CA GLN A 437 14.66 9.18 18.20
C GLN A 437 14.08 10.34 19.02
N GLY A 438 13.20 11.16 18.44
CA GLY A 438 12.52 12.25 19.16
C GLY A 438 11.60 11.80 20.29
N HIS A 439 11.37 10.48 20.44
CA HIS A 439 10.36 9.93 21.33
C HIS A 439 10.83 8.70 22.16
N GLY A 440 12.15 8.50 22.27
CA GLY A 440 12.76 7.42 23.06
C GLY A 440 13.05 6.12 22.27
N GLY A 441 13.92 5.27 22.82
CA GLY A 441 14.42 4.07 22.15
C GLY A 441 13.39 2.97 21.86
N SER A 442 12.21 3.01 22.49
CA SER A 442 11.14 2.03 22.24
C SER A 442 10.58 2.14 20.82
N ARG A 443 10.41 3.36 20.28
CA ARG A 443 9.85 3.56 18.94
C ARG A 443 10.78 3.09 17.84
N GLU A 444 12.08 3.22 18.04
CA GLU A 444 13.05 2.71 17.06
C GLU A 444 12.92 1.19 16.92
N ARG A 445 12.77 0.47 18.04
CA ARG A 445 12.52 -0.97 18.02
C ARG A 445 11.22 -1.32 17.27
N SER A 446 10.13 -0.59 17.51
CA SER A 446 8.87 -0.79 16.78
C SER A 446 9.04 -0.61 15.26
N VAL A 447 9.80 0.42 14.83
CA VAL A 447 10.12 0.62 13.40
C VAL A 447 10.91 -0.56 12.85
N GLN A 448 11.94 -1.03 13.55
CA GLN A 448 12.76 -2.16 13.10
C GLN A 448 11.91 -3.45 12.95
N GLU A 449 11.10 -3.77 13.96
CA GLU A 449 10.24 -4.95 13.93
C GLU A 449 9.16 -4.85 12.84
N GLN A 450 8.57 -3.67 12.64
CA GLN A 450 7.60 -3.47 11.56
C GLN A 450 8.23 -3.63 10.18
N LEU A 451 9.38 -2.99 9.91
CA LEU A 451 10.09 -3.15 8.64
C LEU A 451 10.50 -4.61 8.39
N LYS A 452 10.92 -5.33 9.44
CA LYS A 452 11.23 -6.76 9.37
C LYS A 452 10.01 -7.59 8.96
N ARG A 453 8.83 -7.31 9.53
CA ARG A 453 7.56 -7.97 9.21
C ARG A 453 7.05 -7.61 7.81
N GLU A 454 7.19 -6.34 7.40
CA GLU A 454 6.77 -5.84 6.08
C GLU A 454 7.58 -6.47 4.94
N TYR A 455 8.92 -6.47 5.06
CA TYR A 455 9.81 -6.80 3.93
C TYR A 455 10.54 -8.13 4.09
N GLY A 456 10.32 -8.82 5.21
CA GLY A 456 10.90 -10.13 5.51
C GLY A 456 12.32 -10.06 6.10
N GLU A 457 12.63 -11.05 6.92
CA GLU A 457 13.93 -11.18 7.59
C GLU A 457 15.13 -11.26 6.63
N PRO A 458 15.07 -11.94 5.47
CA PRO A 458 16.21 -11.98 4.55
C PRO A 458 16.62 -10.59 4.04
N LEU A 459 15.66 -9.75 3.65
CA LEU A 459 15.94 -8.40 3.15
C LEU A 459 16.38 -7.47 4.30
N TRP A 460 15.75 -7.60 5.47
CA TRP A 460 16.18 -6.91 6.68
C TRP A 460 17.63 -7.21 7.05
N ASN A 461 18.03 -8.49 7.03
CA ASN A 461 19.38 -8.92 7.37
C ASN A 461 20.42 -8.41 6.38
N ARG A 462 20.10 -8.36 5.07
CA ARG A 462 20.99 -7.77 4.06
C ARG A 462 21.15 -6.25 4.27
N MET A 463 20.06 -5.54 4.57
CA MET A 463 20.13 -4.12 4.93
C MET A 463 21.00 -3.89 6.18
N GLN A 464 20.84 -4.72 7.23
CA GLN A 464 21.68 -4.65 8.44
C GLN A 464 23.17 -4.95 8.14
N ALA A 465 23.45 -5.88 7.23
CA ALA A 465 24.81 -6.16 6.79
C ALA A 465 25.43 -4.94 6.06
N LEU A 466 24.65 -4.22 5.25
CA LEU A 466 25.09 -2.94 4.65
C LEU A 466 25.45 -1.93 5.73
N VAL A 467 24.58 -1.73 6.73
CA VAL A 467 24.84 -0.81 7.86
C VAL A 467 26.15 -1.14 8.58
N ARG A 468 26.44 -2.43 8.80
CA ARG A 468 27.69 -2.88 9.46
C ARG A 468 28.93 -2.67 8.60
N ARG A 469 28.82 -2.87 7.28
CA ARG A 469 29.93 -2.66 6.34
C ARG A 469 30.33 -1.19 6.26
N GLY A 470 29.38 -0.28 6.44
CA GLY A 470 29.59 1.15 6.25
C GLY A 470 29.60 1.56 4.77
N PRO A 471 29.77 2.86 4.49
CA PRO A 471 29.73 3.41 3.13
C PRO A 471 30.87 2.88 2.24
N PRO A 472 30.72 2.89 0.90
CA PRO A 472 29.61 3.49 0.14
C PRO A 472 28.38 2.58 0.04
N PHE A 473 27.19 3.19 0.13
CA PHE A 473 25.91 2.52 -0.08
C PHE A 473 25.39 2.79 -1.49
N SER A 474 24.86 1.77 -2.16
CA SER A 474 24.15 1.95 -3.43
C SER A 474 22.70 2.31 -3.16
N ILE A 475 22.38 3.61 -3.13
CA ILE A 475 21.01 4.11 -2.98
C ILE A 475 20.45 4.43 -4.38
N PRO A 476 19.24 3.95 -4.73
CA PRO A 476 18.62 4.29 -6.02
C PRO A 476 18.50 5.80 -6.23
N GLU A 477 18.77 6.30 -7.44
CA GLU A 477 18.47 7.69 -7.79
C GLU A 477 16.95 7.85 -8.01
N VAL A 478 16.41 9.01 -7.64
CA VAL A 478 15.01 9.36 -7.95
C VAL A 478 14.98 10.15 -9.25
N SER A 479 14.43 9.53 -10.30
CA SER A 479 14.38 10.14 -11.63
C SER A 479 13.37 11.30 -11.70
N ARG A 480 13.53 12.19 -12.68
CA ARG A 480 12.58 13.29 -12.91
C ARG A 480 11.14 12.78 -13.14
N LYS A 481 11.00 11.65 -13.85
CA LYS A 481 9.70 11.02 -14.11
C LYS A 481 9.01 10.60 -12.79
N ASP A 482 9.78 10.06 -11.85
CA ASP A 482 9.26 9.63 -10.56
C ASP A 482 8.91 10.82 -9.64
N VAL A 483 9.69 11.89 -9.71
CA VAL A 483 9.36 13.18 -9.05
C VAL A 483 8.03 13.71 -9.56
N ASP A 484 7.85 13.76 -10.88
CA ASP A 484 6.63 14.25 -11.52
C ASP A 484 5.39 13.41 -11.17
N ALA A 485 5.53 12.09 -11.19
CA ALA A 485 4.47 11.17 -10.78
C ALA A 485 4.07 11.39 -9.31
N THR A 486 5.04 11.59 -8.41
CA THR A 486 4.79 11.80 -6.99
C THR A 486 4.17 13.17 -6.70
N ILE A 487 4.63 14.24 -7.37
CA ILE A 487 4.03 15.57 -7.30
C ILE A 487 2.57 15.55 -7.80
N LYS A 488 2.27 14.81 -8.86
CA LYS A 488 0.90 14.60 -9.33
C LYS A 488 0.03 13.99 -8.24
N ALA A 489 0.54 12.97 -7.53
CA ALA A 489 -0.16 12.36 -6.41
C ALA A 489 -0.37 13.34 -5.24
N PHE A 490 0.64 14.16 -4.91
CA PHE A 490 0.50 15.20 -3.87
C PHE A 490 -0.61 16.20 -4.17
N ARG A 491 -0.75 16.64 -5.43
CA ARG A 491 -1.84 17.54 -5.84
C ARG A 491 -3.21 16.92 -5.62
N GLN A 492 -3.37 15.65 -6.00
CA GLN A 492 -4.62 14.91 -5.79
C GLN A 492 -4.94 14.73 -4.29
N LEU A 493 -3.90 14.52 -3.47
CA LEU A 493 -4.00 14.45 -2.01
C LEU A 493 -4.10 15.82 -1.31
N LYS A 494 -4.12 16.94 -2.08
CA LYS A 494 -4.07 18.31 -1.56
C LYS A 494 -2.91 18.55 -0.58
N ARG A 495 -1.76 17.94 -0.85
CA ARG A 495 -0.51 18.16 -0.11
C ARG A 495 0.37 19.16 -0.86
N PHE A 496 1.10 19.96 -0.09
CA PHE A 496 2.05 20.96 -0.59
C PHE A 496 1.41 21.93 -1.61
N THR A 497 0.16 22.31 -1.38
CA THR A 497 -0.62 23.14 -2.31
C THR A 497 -0.04 24.54 -2.50
N THR A 498 0.75 25.02 -1.55
CA THR A 498 1.41 26.32 -1.63
C THR A 498 2.72 26.22 -2.39
N GLU A 499 3.56 25.26 -2.02
CA GLU A 499 4.88 25.00 -2.58
C GLU A 499 4.79 24.55 -4.04
N LEU A 500 3.74 23.79 -4.38
CA LEU A 500 3.53 23.24 -5.73
C LEU A 500 2.55 24.08 -6.56
N ARG A 501 2.20 25.30 -6.14
CA ARG A 501 1.20 26.14 -6.84
C ARG A 501 1.69 26.56 -8.22
N SER A 502 2.93 27.01 -8.30
CA SER A 502 3.58 27.55 -9.51
C SER A 502 4.13 26.48 -10.44
N TYR A 503 4.37 25.29 -9.90
CA TYR A 503 5.04 24.22 -10.62
C TYR A 503 4.19 23.72 -11.79
N THR A 504 4.79 23.40 -12.93
CA THR A 504 4.09 22.68 -14.00
C THR A 504 4.80 21.35 -14.27
N ILE A 505 4.05 20.25 -14.13
CA ILE A 505 4.57 18.88 -14.26
C ILE A 505 5.24 18.72 -15.63
N GLY A 506 6.47 18.18 -15.63
CA GLY A 506 7.27 17.98 -16.85
C GLY A 506 7.94 19.24 -17.42
N THR A 507 7.91 20.39 -16.73
CA THR A 507 8.55 21.64 -17.19
C THR A 507 9.68 22.12 -16.26
N GLY A 508 10.49 23.06 -16.72
CA GLY A 508 11.58 23.64 -15.93
C GLY A 508 12.89 22.86 -15.98
N ALA A 509 13.98 23.52 -15.59
CA ALA A 509 15.30 22.90 -15.49
C ALA A 509 15.33 21.86 -14.35
N VAL A 510 16.21 20.87 -14.49
CA VAL A 510 16.39 19.79 -13.52
C VAL A 510 17.72 19.99 -12.81
N ALA A 511 17.69 20.02 -11.48
CA ALA A 511 18.87 20.03 -10.63
C ALA A 511 19.04 18.67 -9.92
N ASN A 512 20.30 18.27 -9.69
CA ASN A 512 20.61 17.11 -8.86
C ASN A 512 20.65 17.55 -7.40
N LEU A 513 19.65 17.15 -6.63
CA LEU A 513 19.55 17.43 -5.21
C LEU A 513 20.01 16.22 -4.39
N GLY A 514 21.11 16.36 -3.65
CA GLY A 514 21.57 15.36 -2.70
C GLY A 514 20.86 15.51 -1.35
N LEU A 515 20.01 14.54 -0.99
CA LEU A 515 19.33 14.52 0.31
C LEU A 515 20.04 13.56 1.25
N GLN A 516 20.62 14.10 2.32
CA GLN A 516 21.25 13.31 3.37
C GLN A 516 20.26 12.99 4.49
N VAL A 517 20.17 11.73 4.89
CA VAL A 517 19.22 11.25 5.91
C VAL A 517 19.91 10.41 6.99
N GLY A 518 19.21 10.26 8.11
CA GLY A 518 19.66 9.49 9.27
C GLY A 518 20.42 10.32 10.31
N PRO A 519 20.59 9.79 11.53
CA PRO A 519 21.22 10.51 12.64
C PRO A 519 22.67 10.94 12.36
N LYS A 520 23.39 10.17 11.55
CA LYS A 520 24.76 10.45 11.13
C LYS A 520 24.87 11.12 9.76
N LYS A 521 23.74 11.38 9.08
CA LYS A 521 23.69 11.85 7.68
C LYS A 521 24.54 10.98 6.74
N ASP A 522 24.56 9.67 7.01
CA ASP A 522 25.43 8.68 6.37
C ASP A 522 24.86 8.14 5.04
N ILE A 523 23.59 8.43 4.75
CA ILE A 523 22.90 8.04 3.52
C ILE A 523 22.59 9.29 2.71
N CYS A 524 23.00 9.31 1.44
CA CYS A 524 22.66 10.35 0.48
C CYS A 524 21.86 9.75 -0.68
N VAL A 525 20.69 10.30 -0.99
CA VAL A 525 19.94 10.00 -2.22
C VAL A 525 20.07 11.17 -3.18
N ILE A 526 20.31 10.89 -4.45
CA ILE A 526 20.28 11.90 -5.50
C ILE A 526 18.87 11.95 -6.10
N VAL A 527 18.27 13.13 -6.08
CA VAL A 527 16.94 13.40 -6.62
C VAL A 527 17.06 14.37 -7.78
N ARG A 528 16.59 13.99 -8.96
CA ARG A 528 16.54 14.85 -10.15
C ARG A 528 15.33 15.77 -10.09
N PHE A 529 15.44 16.84 -9.32
CA PHE A 529 14.32 17.67 -8.89
C PHE A 529 14.14 18.92 -9.80
N PRO A 530 12.90 19.38 -10.06
CA PRO A 530 12.66 20.63 -10.78
C PRO A 530 13.16 21.85 -9.98
N GLU A 531 13.94 22.73 -10.61
CA GLU A 531 14.44 23.95 -9.96
C GLU A 531 13.30 24.88 -9.49
N ASP A 532 12.21 24.94 -10.26
CA ASP A 532 11.03 25.77 -9.97
C ASP A 532 10.12 25.20 -8.86
N ALA A 533 10.31 23.92 -8.49
CA ALA A 533 9.65 23.29 -7.35
C ALA A 533 10.57 23.19 -6.12
N MET A 534 11.85 23.52 -6.24
CA MET A 534 12.79 23.42 -5.12
C MET A 534 12.37 24.40 -4.02
N PRO A 535 12.23 23.95 -2.77
CA PRO A 535 12.14 24.88 -1.66
C PRO A 535 13.45 25.68 -1.60
N PRO A 536 13.40 26.96 -1.17
CA PRO A 536 14.62 27.70 -0.92
C PRO A 536 15.50 26.90 0.04
N PRO A 537 16.79 26.70 -0.29
CA PRO A 537 17.65 25.79 0.48
C PRO A 537 17.96 26.41 1.83
N CYS A 538 17.18 26.09 2.85
CA CYS A 538 17.33 26.66 4.18
C CYS A 538 17.12 25.65 5.30
N ILE A 539 17.93 25.79 6.33
CA ILE A 539 17.86 25.05 7.59
C ILE A 539 17.32 26.00 8.64
N LEU A 540 16.38 25.50 9.45
CA LEU A 540 15.89 26.19 10.63
C LEU A 540 16.19 25.32 11.85
N ALA A 541 17.07 25.78 12.72
CA ALA A 541 17.54 25.04 13.89
C ALA A 541 17.18 25.78 15.18
N PRO A 542 16.66 25.11 16.22
CA PRO A 542 16.54 25.73 17.54
C PRO A 542 17.90 26.20 18.02
N ILE A 543 17.97 27.42 18.53
CA ILE A 543 19.18 27.91 19.18
C ILE A 543 19.22 27.27 20.56
N PRO A 544 20.23 26.42 20.86
CA PRO A 544 20.37 25.87 22.20
C PRO A 544 20.49 27.02 23.20
N ASN A 545 19.83 26.87 24.35
CA ASN A 545 19.85 27.86 25.42
C ASN A 545 21.32 28.27 25.68
N PRO A 546 21.66 29.57 25.68
CA PRO A 546 23.04 30.00 25.51
C PRO A 546 23.95 29.46 26.62
N ALA A 547 24.85 28.54 26.27
CA ALA A 547 26.00 28.13 27.07
C ALA A 547 27.23 29.01 26.72
N PRO A 548 28.29 29.03 27.54
CA PRO A 548 29.05 30.25 27.88
C PRO A 548 29.81 30.94 26.74
N LYS A 549 30.00 32.25 26.94
CA LYS A 549 30.73 33.24 26.13
C LYS A 549 31.77 32.63 25.17
N VAL A 550 31.46 32.60 23.88
CA VAL A 550 32.49 32.47 22.83
C VAL A 550 33.50 33.61 23.04
N PRO A 551 34.81 33.34 23.16
CA PRO A 551 35.81 34.39 23.31
C PRO A 551 35.74 35.35 22.13
N ALA A 552 35.43 36.63 22.39
CA ALA A 552 35.23 37.65 21.36
C ALA A 552 36.45 37.88 20.44
N ARG A 553 37.63 37.36 20.80
CA ARG A 553 38.90 37.63 20.09
C ARG A 553 39.03 36.97 18.71
N ASN A 554 38.18 36.00 18.36
CA ASN A 554 38.23 35.29 17.07
C ASN A 554 36.91 35.34 16.29
N ALA A 555 36.06 36.34 16.56
CA ALA A 555 34.73 36.45 16.00
C ALA A 555 34.75 37.00 14.55
N VAL A 556 34.97 36.12 13.57
CA VAL A 556 34.96 36.45 12.13
C VAL A 556 33.63 36.06 11.47
N GLY A 557 33.21 36.81 10.46
CA GLY A 557 32.03 36.50 9.64
C GLY A 557 30.97 37.61 9.54
N PRO A 558 29.90 37.36 8.78
CA PRO A 558 28.91 38.38 8.41
C PRO A 558 28.01 38.82 9.56
N ASN A 559 28.09 38.14 10.71
CA ASN A 559 27.31 38.47 11.91
C ASN A 559 28.07 39.33 12.94
N PHE A 560 29.38 39.52 12.76
CA PHE A 560 30.20 40.33 13.68
C PHE A 560 30.54 41.72 13.12
N ASN A 561 30.50 41.88 11.80
CA ASN A 561 30.70 43.15 11.10
C ASN A 561 29.36 43.79 10.70
N LEU A 562 28.38 43.78 11.60
CA LEU A 562 27.08 44.40 11.35
C LEU A 562 27.24 45.92 11.40
N PRO A 563 26.66 46.66 10.44
CA PRO A 563 26.78 48.11 10.43
C PRO A 563 25.99 48.71 11.60
N GLU A 564 26.48 49.83 12.11
CA GLU A 564 25.67 50.67 12.99
C GLU A 564 24.62 51.41 12.13
N PRO A 565 23.38 51.55 12.60
CA PRO A 565 22.35 52.28 11.87
C PRO A 565 22.82 53.72 11.63
N ARG A 566 22.63 54.24 10.42
CA ARG A 566 22.84 55.67 10.17
C ARG A 566 21.84 56.46 11.02
N HIS A 567 22.33 57.37 11.85
CA HIS A 567 21.47 58.29 12.58
C HIS A 567 20.74 59.17 11.57
N PHE A 568 19.42 59.03 11.49
CA PHE A 568 18.55 59.98 10.78
C PHE A 568 18.04 60.96 11.84
N ASP A 569 18.45 62.22 11.73
CA ASP A 569 18.30 63.25 12.76
C ASP A 569 16.85 63.55 13.20
N ASP A 570 15.85 63.03 12.49
CA ASP A 570 14.43 63.33 12.69
C ASP A 570 13.58 62.22 13.34
N PHE A 571 14.15 61.05 13.65
CA PHE A 571 13.40 59.96 14.30
C PHE A 571 14.19 59.28 15.42
N ASP A 572 13.54 59.13 16.57
CA ASP A 572 14.08 58.49 17.76
C ASP A 572 14.23 56.97 17.52
N TYR A 573 15.32 56.60 16.85
CA TYR A 573 15.63 55.23 16.44
C TYR A 573 15.89 54.29 17.65
N HIS A 574 15.88 54.83 18.86
CA HIS A 574 16.28 54.18 20.11
C HIS A 574 15.26 53.18 20.70
N GLU A 575 14.09 52.97 20.08
CA GLU A 575 13.03 52.10 20.63
C GLU A 575 12.90 50.68 20.01
N TYR A 576 13.72 50.29 19.03
CA TYR A 576 13.61 48.96 18.39
C TYR A 576 14.26 47.83 19.20
N VAL A 577 13.62 47.44 20.30
CA VAL A 577 14.08 46.42 21.27
C VAL A 577 14.49 45.11 20.58
N ASP A 578 13.73 44.67 19.57
CA ASP A 578 13.97 43.38 18.91
C ASP A 578 15.17 43.42 17.94
N LEU A 579 15.52 44.57 17.36
CA LEU A 579 16.64 44.66 16.41
C LEU A 579 17.99 44.48 17.12
N ALA A 580 18.16 45.08 18.30
CA ALA A 580 19.33 44.86 19.15
C ALA A 580 19.42 43.38 19.57
N GLN A 581 18.29 42.75 19.87
CA GLN A 581 18.22 41.34 20.18
C GLN A 581 18.59 40.46 18.98
N GLN A 582 18.14 40.83 17.77
CA GLN A 582 18.47 40.15 16.53
C GLN A 582 19.98 40.13 16.27
N LYS A 583 20.65 41.30 16.37
CA LYS A 583 22.11 41.41 16.24
C LYS A 583 22.83 40.54 17.26
N LYS A 584 22.40 40.59 18.53
CA LYS A 584 22.99 39.80 19.62
C LYS A 584 22.93 38.29 19.34
N TYR A 585 21.77 37.77 18.92
CA TYR A 585 21.64 36.33 18.66
C TYR A 585 22.35 35.88 17.38
N LEU A 586 22.43 36.73 16.36
CA LEU A 586 23.26 36.47 15.17
C LEU A 586 24.75 36.32 15.54
N GLN A 587 25.26 37.15 16.47
CA GLN A 587 26.63 37.03 16.98
C GLN A 587 26.84 35.74 17.78
N LEU A 588 25.83 35.28 18.52
CA LEU A 588 25.86 33.99 19.23
C LEU A 588 25.77 32.79 18.27
N CYS A 589 25.25 32.98 17.06
CA CYS A 589 25.04 31.97 16.04
C CYS A 589 25.69 32.41 14.72
N PRO A 590 27.03 32.34 14.59
CA PRO A 590 27.77 32.94 13.48
C PRO A 590 27.41 32.39 12.09
N HIS A 591 26.78 31.21 12.03
CA HIS A 591 26.29 30.64 10.78
C HIS A 591 24.84 31.00 10.44
N ALA A 592 24.09 31.61 11.37
CA ALA A 592 22.72 32.02 11.12
C ALA A 592 22.66 33.22 10.18
N ASP A 593 21.82 33.15 9.17
CA ASP A 593 21.48 34.26 8.28
C ASP A 593 20.37 35.13 8.90
N TYR A 594 19.48 34.55 9.69
CA TYR A 594 18.45 35.29 10.42
C TYR A 594 18.05 34.53 11.69
N ILE A 595 17.49 35.21 12.68
CA ILE A 595 16.93 34.60 13.88
C ILE A 595 15.42 34.80 13.84
N LEU A 596 14.64 33.73 13.95
CA LEU A 596 13.19 33.80 13.99
C LEU A 596 12.71 33.52 15.41
N TRP A 597 11.95 34.44 15.99
CA TRP A 597 11.31 34.23 17.29
C TRP A 597 10.05 33.39 17.07
N GLY A 598 10.17 32.07 17.22
CA GLY A 598 9.03 31.16 17.07
C GLY A 598 7.91 31.46 18.08
N SER A 599 6.69 31.01 17.77
CA SER A 599 5.52 31.15 18.68
C SER A 599 5.74 30.54 20.08
N ASN A 600 6.70 29.61 20.20
CA ASN A 600 6.96 28.83 21.41
C ASN A 600 8.16 29.36 22.22
N ARG A 601 8.52 30.65 22.07
CA ARG A 601 9.60 31.36 22.80
C ARG A 601 11.04 30.88 22.56
N VAL A 602 11.25 29.79 21.83
CA VAL A 602 12.61 29.34 21.46
C VAL A 602 13.02 30.01 20.15
N PRO A 603 14.10 30.79 20.12
CA PRO A 603 14.58 31.38 18.87
C PRO A 603 15.14 30.31 17.95
N LEU A 604 14.90 30.49 16.66
CA LEU A 604 15.27 29.58 15.61
C LEU A 604 16.33 30.25 14.71
N ALA A 605 17.52 29.67 14.64
CA ALA A 605 18.56 30.07 13.72
C ALA A 605 18.19 29.60 12.30
N PHE A 606 17.96 30.57 11.44
CA PHE A 606 17.68 30.38 10.03
C PHE A 606 18.96 30.51 9.22
N THR A 607 19.27 29.52 8.37
CA THR A 607 20.53 29.44 7.62
C THR A 607 20.25 28.94 6.20
N TYR A 608 20.65 29.69 5.18
CA TYR A 608 20.66 29.23 3.80
C TYR A 608 21.81 28.27 3.54
N THR A 609 21.52 27.18 2.82
CA THR A 609 22.50 26.18 2.38
C THR A 609 22.96 26.39 0.95
N ASP A 610 22.31 27.28 0.19
CA ASP A 610 22.82 27.75 -1.10
C ASP A 610 23.62 29.04 -0.93
N THR A 611 24.82 29.05 -1.50
CA THR A 611 25.75 30.17 -1.36
C THR A 611 25.21 31.45 -2.01
N ARG A 612 24.51 31.35 -3.15
CA ARG A 612 23.98 32.54 -3.84
C ARG A 612 22.85 33.17 -3.02
N PHE A 613 21.91 32.36 -2.53
CA PHE A 613 20.84 32.82 -1.65
C PHE A 613 21.38 33.38 -0.34
N ALA A 614 22.36 32.73 0.28
CA ALA A 614 22.98 33.20 1.52
C ALA A 614 23.65 34.57 1.31
N MET A 615 24.47 34.73 0.27
CA MET A 615 25.11 36.01 -0.06
C MET A 615 24.07 37.10 -0.33
N ALA A 616 23.08 36.80 -1.17
CA ALA A 616 22.01 37.72 -1.52
C ALA A 616 21.26 38.19 -0.27
N PHE A 617 20.83 37.25 0.56
CA PHE A 617 20.11 37.55 1.80
C PHE A 617 20.94 38.37 2.79
N LEU A 618 22.18 37.96 3.05
CA LEU A 618 23.08 38.65 3.98
C LEU A 618 23.34 40.09 3.54
N HIS A 619 23.41 40.35 2.23
CA HIS A 619 23.57 41.68 1.66
C HIS A 619 22.37 42.57 1.94
N TYR A 620 21.15 42.10 1.68
CA TYR A 620 19.96 42.90 1.96
C TYR A 620 19.74 43.08 3.47
N ARG A 621 20.04 42.06 4.27
CA ARG A 621 20.04 42.19 5.73
C ARG A 621 21.05 43.24 6.21
N HIS A 622 22.25 43.26 5.65
CA HIS A 622 23.29 44.24 5.98
C HIS A 622 22.83 45.66 5.62
N ARG A 623 22.26 45.86 4.43
CA ARG A 623 21.62 47.13 4.02
C ARG A 623 20.51 47.56 4.97
N LEU A 624 19.65 46.65 5.43
CA LEU A 624 18.61 46.97 6.42
C LEU A 624 19.18 47.37 7.78
N PHE A 625 20.27 46.75 8.22
CA PHE A 625 20.93 47.16 9.46
C PHE A 625 21.60 48.53 9.35
N GLU A 626 22.08 48.91 8.16
CA GLU A 626 22.72 50.21 7.92
C GLU A 626 21.70 51.33 7.70
N ASN A 627 20.73 51.09 6.81
CA ASN A 627 19.80 52.10 6.32
C ASN A 627 18.44 52.06 7.03
N GLY A 628 18.18 51.04 7.83
CA GLY A 628 16.91 50.87 8.50
C GLY A 628 15.74 50.55 7.57
N PRO A 629 14.49 50.82 8.02
CA PRO A 629 13.29 50.44 7.27
C PRO A 629 13.04 51.28 6.00
N TYR A 630 13.81 52.35 5.80
CA TYR A 630 13.77 53.20 4.61
C TYR A 630 14.22 52.46 3.35
N ASP A 631 15.03 51.41 3.51
CA ASP A 631 15.45 50.55 2.40
C ASP A 631 14.36 49.52 2.05
N HIS A 632 13.30 49.99 1.39
CA HIS A 632 12.17 49.15 1.00
C HIS A 632 12.56 47.97 0.11
N ASP A 633 13.57 48.13 -0.75
CA ASP A 633 14.04 47.05 -1.62
C ASP A 633 14.63 45.91 -0.77
N ALA A 634 15.43 46.27 0.24
CA ALA A 634 16.01 45.30 1.16
C ALA A 634 14.97 44.65 2.09
N LEU A 635 13.99 45.43 2.58
CA LEU A 635 12.87 44.91 3.38
C LEU A 635 11.99 43.97 2.56
N ALA A 636 11.71 44.31 1.30
CA ALA A 636 10.95 43.47 0.38
C ALA A 636 11.68 42.15 0.14
N TYR A 637 12.99 42.19 -0.11
CA TYR A 637 13.81 41.00 -0.26
C TYR A 637 13.73 40.12 0.99
N LEU A 638 13.91 40.69 2.20
CA LEU A 638 13.87 39.94 3.44
C LEU A 638 12.52 39.23 3.64
N ILE A 639 11.40 39.93 3.43
CA ILE A 639 10.04 39.37 3.51
C ILE A 639 9.87 38.23 2.50
N MET A 640 10.17 38.47 1.23
CA MET A 640 10.01 37.49 0.14
C MET A 640 10.93 36.27 0.32
N ALA A 641 12.11 36.44 0.89
CA ALA A 641 13.07 35.35 1.13
C ALA A 641 12.73 34.51 2.37
N LEU A 642 12.21 35.13 3.43
CA LEU A 642 11.83 34.44 4.68
C LEU A 642 10.45 33.78 4.60
N ARG A 643 9.51 34.34 3.84
CA ARG A 643 8.13 33.80 3.71
C ARG A 643 8.08 32.32 3.31
N PRO A 644 8.74 31.87 2.23
CA PRO A 644 8.73 30.45 1.86
C PRO A 644 9.32 29.56 2.95
N ALA A 645 10.36 30.03 3.64
CA ALA A 645 11.00 29.30 4.72
C ALA A 645 10.10 29.14 5.95
N VAL A 646 9.44 30.21 6.40
CA VAL A 646 8.52 30.14 7.54
C VAL A 646 7.28 29.29 7.21
N ARG A 647 6.77 29.41 5.98
CA ARG A 647 5.66 28.55 5.48
C ARG A 647 6.05 27.07 5.51
N GLY A 648 7.23 26.73 4.98
CA GLY A 648 7.75 25.36 4.98
C GLY A 648 7.95 24.77 6.39
N LYS A 649 8.17 25.62 7.40
CA LYS A 649 8.28 25.21 8.81
C LYS A 649 6.99 25.39 9.61
N LYS A 650 5.86 25.64 8.94
CA LYS A 650 4.53 25.86 9.54
C LYS A 650 4.51 26.99 10.59
N ILE A 651 5.44 27.93 10.48
CA ILE A 651 5.42 29.15 11.30
C ILE A 651 4.41 30.09 10.64
N PRO A 652 3.37 30.56 11.36
CA PRO A 652 2.40 31.48 10.79
C PRO A 652 3.08 32.72 10.23
N GLU A 653 2.71 33.15 9.03
CA GLU A 653 3.30 34.34 8.40
C GLU A 653 3.18 35.60 9.28
N ALA A 654 2.10 35.71 10.06
CA ALA A 654 1.90 36.78 11.02
C ALA A 654 3.00 36.85 12.10
N VAL A 655 3.63 35.74 12.46
CA VAL A 655 4.75 35.73 13.43
C VAL A 655 5.98 36.40 12.82
N LEU A 656 6.30 36.06 11.57
CA LEU A 656 7.38 36.70 10.81
C LEU A 656 7.13 38.20 10.64
N LEU A 657 5.93 38.57 10.20
CA LEU A 657 5.57 39.97 9.97
C LEU A 657 5.61 40.75 11.29
N ALA A 658 5.00 40.26 12.36
CA ALA A 658 5.03 40.93 13.66
C ALA A 658 6.46 41.10 14.21
N GLN A 659 7.35 40.14 13.95
CA GLN A 659 8.77 40.29 14.27
C GLN A 659 9.41 41.42 13.47
N LEU A 660 9.23 41.43 12.14
CA LEU A 660 9.76 42.47 11.28
C LEU A 660 9.21 43.86 11.64
N GLU A 661 7.95 43.95 12.06
CA GLU A 661 7.32 45.19 12.52
C GLU A 661 7.99 45.75 13.79
N ARG A 662 8.45 44.87 14.69
CA ARG A 662 9.22 45.27 15.89
C ARG A 662 10.68 45.60 15.58
N GLU A 663 11.26 44.99 14.55
CA GLU A 663 12.62 45.27 14.10
C GLU A 663 12.73 46.54 13.23
N TYR A 664 11.70 46.84 12.42
CA TYR A 664 11.74 47.80 11.32
C TYR A 664 10.50 48.71 11.22
N HIS A 665 9.74 48.84 12.31
CA HIS A 665 8.53 49.66 12.43
C HIS A 665 7.31 49.18 11.59
N PRO A 666 6.09 49.12 12.18
CA PRO A 666 4.92 48.53 11.51
C PRO A 666 4.52 49.17 10.19
N GLY A 667 4.58 50.51 10.12
CA GLY A 667 4.15 51.26 8.94
C GLY A 667 4.97 50.95 7.68
N TYR A 668 6.27 50.67 7.82
CA TYR A 668 7.14 50.33 6.68
C TYR A 668 6.91 48.89 6.22
N VAL A 669 6.78 47.96 7.16
CA VAL A 669 6.50 46.55 6.86
C VAL A 669 5.18 46.39 6.13
N GLU A 670 4.10 47.03 6.60
CA GLU A 670 2.80 46.98 5.91
C GLU A 670 2.86 47.65 4.53
N THR A 671 3.58 48.78 4.39
CA THR A 671 3.78 49.44 3.09
C THR A 671 4.48 48.51 2.10
N VAL A 672 5.59 47.89 2.50
CA VAL A 672 6.36 46.99 1.63
C VAL A 672 5.58 45.71 1.33
N LYS A 673 4.88 45.15 2.31
CA LYS A 673 4.00 43.99 2.14
C LYS A 673 2.89 44.25 1.11
N ALA A 674 2.28 45.44 1.12
CA ALA A 674 1.27 45.83 0.13
C ALA A 674 1.84 45.94 -1.29
N CYS A 675 3.15 46.20 -1.42
CA CYS A 675 3.87 46.19 -2.69
C CYS A 675 4.21 44.78 -3.19
N ILE A 676 4.19 43.75 -2.34
CA ILE A 676 4.45 42.37 -2.74
C ILE A 676 3.15 41.70 -3.18
N LYS A 677 3.06 41.34 -4.46
CA LYS A 677 1.86 40.73 -5.07
C LYS A 677 2.17 39.34 -5.58
N VAL A 678 1.15 38.48 -5.61
CA VAL A 678 1.24 37.17 -6.27
C VAL A 678 0.85 37.35 -7.73
N ARG A 679 1.76 37.05 -8.65
CA ARG A 679 1.53 37.15 -10.08
C ARG A 679 0.51 36.08 -10.51
N PRO A 680 -0.60 36.42 -11.18
CA PRO A 680 -1.66 35.44 -11.50
C PRO A 680 -1.22 34.32 -12.45
N SER A 681 -0.23 34.56 -13.31
CA SER A 681 0.20 33.62 -14.35
C SER A 681 0.92 32.39 -13.81
N ASP A 682 1.76 32.58 -12.79
CA ASP A 682 2.65 31.55 -12.26
C ASP A 682 2.56 31.43 -10.74
N GLY A 683 1.82 32.31 -10.04
CA GLY A 683 1.71 32.29 -8.59
C GLY A 683 2.97 32.73 -7.84
N LYS A 684 3.98 33.29 -8.52
CA LYS A 684 5.20 33.82 -7.87
C LYS A 684 4.92 35.14 -7.16
N GLU A 685 5.61 35.38 -6.04
CA GLU A 685 5.63 36.70 -5.40
C GLU A 685 6.53 37.66 -6.20
N VAL A 686 6.03 38.86 -6.48
CA VAL A 686 6.74 39.95 -7.15
C VAL A 686 6.62 41.24 -6.34
N TYR A 687 7.71 42.01 -6.28
CA TYR A 687 7.76 43.30 -5.61
C TYR A 687 7.51 44.44 -6.59
N HIS A 688 6.42 45.18 -6.40
CA HIS A 688 6.09 46.39 -7.16
C HIS A 688 6.69 47.61 -6.47
N ARG A 689 7.84 48.06 -6.98
CA ARG A 689 8.54 49.24 -6.48
C ARG A 689 7.75 50.51 -6.83
N ARG A 690 7.93 51.56 -6.02
CA ARG A 690 7.24 52.87 -6.17
C ARG A 690 7.49 53.55 -7.52
N ASP A 691 8.59 53.24 -8.19
CA ASP A 691 8.94 53.75 -9.53
C ASP A 691 8.25 52.98 -10.67
N GLY A 692 7.37 52.03 -10.35
CA GLY A 692 6.63 51.21 -11.30
C GLY A 692 7.36 49.95 -11.75
N LYS A 693 8.61 49.73 -11.34
CA LYS A 693 9.35 48.50 -11.66
C LYS A 693 8.83 47.32 -10.86
N VAL A 694 8.88 46.15 -11.46
CA VAL A 694 8.47 44.88 -10.86
C VAL A 694 9.69 43.98 -10.78
N PHE A 695 9.98 43.45 -9.59
CA PHE A 695 11.13 42.58 -9.36
C PHE A 695 10.67 41.22 -8.83
N GLU A 696 11.17 40.13 -9.40
CA GLU A 696 11.28 38.85 -8.71
C GLU A 696 12.39 38.91 -7.65
N LEU A 697 12.40 37.96 -6.70
CA LEU A 697 13.36 37.96 -5.58
C LEU A 697 14.82 38.09 -6.07
N GLY A 698 15.20 37.38 -7.13
CA GLY A 698 16.55 37.41 -7.70
C GLY A 698 16.88 38.63 -8.57
N GLU A 699 15.89 39.49 -8.86
CA GLU A 699 16.03 40.67 -9.74
C GLU A 699 16.20 41.97 -8.94
N ILE A 700 15.99 41.93 -7.62
CA ILE A 700 16.20 43.09 -6.77
C ILE A 700 17.68 43.51 -6.92
N PRO A 701 18.00 44.80 -7.16
CA PRO A 701 19.37 45.23 -7.40
C PRO A 701 20.26 45.03 -6.16
N ALA A 702 21.45 44.45 -6.37
CA ALA A 702 22.46 44.21 -5.34
C ALA A 702 23.72 45.03 -5.57
N ASP A 703 24.32 45.55 -4.50
CA ASP A 703 25.64 46.18 -4.53
C ASP A 703 26.73 45.10 -4.60
N LYS A 704 27.39 45.05 -5.75
CA LYS A 704 28.47 44.09 -6.03
C LYS A 704 29.64 44.23 -5.06
N THR A 705 29.91 45.43 -4.57
CA THR A 705 31.01 45.71 -3.63
C THR A 705 30.74 45.07 -2.28
N LEU A 706 29.53 45.26 -1.75
CA LEU A 706 29.11 44.64 -0.49
C LEU A 706 29.00 43.12 -0.61
N MET A 707 28.55 42.58 -1.76
CA MET A 707 28.57 41.14 -2.02
C MET A 707 29.98 40.55 -1.95
N GLY A 708 30.99 41.24 -2.50
CA GLY A 708 32.39 40.82 -2.40
C GLY A 708 32.85 40.70 -0.94
N LYS A 709 32.51 41.69 -0.10
CA LYS A 709 32.82 41.66 1.34
C LYS A 709 32.13 40.50 2.07
N ILE A 710 30.86 40.25 1.78
CA ILE A 710 30.10 39.15 2.39
C ILE A 710 30.65 37.79 1.99
N MET A 711 31.08 37.63 0.74
CA MET A 711 31.72 36.41 0.27
C MET A 711 33.02 36.10 1.04
N VAL A 712 33.85 37.11 1.30
CA VAL A 712 35.06 36.97 2.15
C VAL A 712 34.66 36.55 3.56
N GLN A 713 33.68 37.23 4.16
CA GLN A 713 33.21 36.92 5.51
C GLN A 713 32.62 35.51 5.64
N LEU A 714 31.89 35.04 4.63
CA LEU A 714 31.37 33.66 4.59
C LEU A 714 32.52 32.64 4.55
N LYS A 715 33.54 32.88 3.71
CA LYS A 715 34.74 32.05 3.62
C LYS A 715 35.48 31.98 4.97
N GLU A 716 35.71 33.13 5.62
CA GLU A 716 36.37 33.22 6.93
C GLU A 716 35.57 32.51 8.02
N SER A 717 34.25 32.58 7.97
CA SER A 717 33.37 31.85 8.90
C SER A 717 33.35 30.33 8.65
N GLY A 718 34.08 29.82 7.64
CA GLY A 718 34.06 28.40 7.26
C GLY A 718 32.78 27.96 6.55
N ARG A 719 31.90 28.89 6.16
CA ARG A 719 30.70 28.56 5.37
C ARG A 719 31.08 28.39 3.91
N PHE A 720 30.55 27.33 3.30
CA PHE A 720 30.75 27.02 1.87
C PHE A 720 32.23 26.82 1.48
N GLY A 721 33.05 26.26 2.38
CA GLY A 721 34.49 26.10 2.18
C GLY A 721 34.87 25.45 0.83
N ASP A 722 34.12 24.44 0.40
CA ASP A 722 34.36 23.74 -0.87
C ASP A 722 34.16 24.64 -2.11
N LEU A 723 33.22 25.58 -2.03
CA LEU A 723 32.87 26.48 -3.12
C LEU A 723 33.73 27.75 -3.11
N LEU A 724 33.92 28.36 -1.93
CA LEU A 724 34.63 29.63 -1.77
C LEU A 724 36.15 29.46 -1.61
N GLY A 725 36.62 28.26 -1.28
CA GLY A 725 38.05 27.94 -1.18
C GLY A 725 38.80 28.12 -2.49
N ARG A 726 38.10 28.00 -3.64
CA ARG A 726 38.66 28.14 -4.99
C ARG A 726 38.71 29.59 -5.49
N VAL A 727 38.04 30.51 -4.82
CA VAL A 727 38.05 31.93 -5.17
C VAL A 727 39.31 32.56 -4.55
N SER A 728 40.29 32.88 -5.40
CA SER A 728 41.46 33.70 -5.01
C SER A 728 40.96 35.11 -4.70
N LEU A 729 41.33 35.63 -3.53
CA LEU A 729 40.90 36.94 -3.03
C LEU A 729 41.88 38.07 -3.41
N ASP A 730 42.86 37.80 -4.28
CA ASP A 730 43.95 38.73 -4.62
C ASP A 730 43.61 39.71 -5.77
N ARG A 731 42.33 40.06 -5.96
CA ARG A 731 41.86 41.09 -6.90
C ARG A 731 40.67 41.82 -6.32
#